data_AF-A0A1A3QDE1-F1
#
_entry.id   AF-A0A1A3QDE1-F1
#
_cell.length_a   1.000
_cell.length_b   1.000
_cell.length_c   1.000
_cell.angle_alpha   90.00
_cell.angle_beta   90.00
_cell.angle_gamma   90.00
#
_symmetry.space_group_name_H-M   'P 1'
#
loop_
_entity.id
_entity.type
_entity.pdbx_description
1 polymer ?
#
loop_
_entity_poly.entity_id
_entity_poly.type
_entity_poly.pdbx_seq_one_letter_code
_entity_poly.pdbx_strand_id
1 'polypeptide(L)'
;MSILDLTLLPLRIARHVADAVLHPVAPAPAPPGELVVVDGMPEGVPPAARRPEPRLPAPSNWPFGEEFPRTCGAGRVAGGALFWTDFLYDDHGATGIPVGDLKIQAPPRGTYVYPDGPAARNGADIFRVAVGLTDTHTWWRVDWNTLLDASVPIALFTFDTDPARQAPADWPAGAGVRSAGIDMALLVSGRGAALIDLTTQVTTPVEHSVDLQSRSFVAQVPRSLVEPDGSWTVRLAAGLANAAGDGFADVPAGRGALPGQPNVYNVAFRTNAQEPPHLNFWSDSAQAAALTHGDVSAFAVTVPWARLAARETEPEPVLTGPSTRWYVSSIELGQGIAADDILSTKPQFLGRVQPYSICLPSTYTAGRTLPLTLLLHSLALGQSQFAAIDPRLLDEVCEVRDSVVVTPLARGPSTWYFDTGELDVWEVWARVAEQLGTDPNRTVISGYSMGGYAAYKLGLSYPQVFSQAVVLAGPPACGVRLLPNVDIPADLDLDSPCAREGDTWKLLVNARWLPYVIAHGLVDELVPFASAAEQVLELDRLGYRHRFTVYPLEDHIAWVLQDKFEDPIAHMGTGLRQADPGHITFAWYPQLVRPDLGIGPHQVWWLSDLTADPSVTARRGVVAEVDARSYARPDPTHTIRHHRGVVLNFEPTPGLYSQLDWQVGRPVGPLPYLTLRLIGVGGLTVDVARAGLAGLPSSTITVVSDTAAQIRLGGLPERVSVQLDGEPAGATVAVPAGRHRITLGVAG
;
A
#
# COMPACT_ATOMS: atom_id res chain seq x y z
N MET A 1 -43.83 -15.35 -14.73
CA MET A 1 -43.44 -16.58 -14.02
C MET A 1 -44.69 -17.32 -13.56
N SER A 2 -44.80 -18.62 -13.82
CA SER A 2 -45.85 -19.46 -13.25
C SER A 2 -45.34 -20.11 -11.95
N ILE A 3 -46.17 -20.11 -10.91
CA ILE A 3 -45.92 -20.74 -9.60
C ILE A 3 -45.57 -22.25 -9.72
N LEU A 4 -45.88 -22.87 -10.86
CA LEU A 4 -45.62 -24.28 -11.15
C LEU A 4 -44.14 -24.61 -11.50
N ASP A 5 -43.32 -23.65 -11.91
CA ASP A 5 -41.92 -23.94 -12.30
C ASP A 5 -40.94 -23.99 -11.11
N LEU A 6 -41.26 -23.31 -10.00
CA LEU A 6 -40.49 -23.32 -8.76
C LEU A 6 -40.66 -24.62 -7.97
N THR A 7 -41.81 -25.29 -8.09
CA THR A 7 -42.12 -26.52 -7.35
C THR A 7 -41.52 -27.78 -7.98
N LEU A 8 -41.08 -27.73 -9.24
CA LEU A 8 -40.56 -28.89 -10.00
C LEU A 8 -39.02 -28.98 -10.05
N LEU A 9 -38.31 -27.97 -9.56
CA LEU A 9 -36.83 -27.96 -9.49
C LEU A 9 -36.26 -29.17 -8.71
N PRO A 10 -36.82 -29.59 -7.56
CA PRO A 10 -36.33 -30.76 -6.82
C PRO A 10 -36.49 -32.08 -7.60
N LEU A 11 -37.57 -32.21 -8.37
CA LEU A 11 -37.87 -33.41 -9.18
C LEU A 11 -36.95 -33.52 -10.40
N ARG A 12 -36.54 -32.39 -11.01
CA ARG A 12 -35.58 -32.40 -12.13
C ARG A 12 -34.15 -32.69 -11.67
N ILE A 13 -33.77 -32.22 -10.47
CA ILE A 13 -32.51 -32.60 -9.81
C ILE A 13 -32.51 -34.11 -9.54
N ALA A 14 -33.61 -34.65 -8.98
CA ALA A 14 -33.74 -36.10 -8.73
C ALA A 14 -33.64 -36.95 -10.01
N ARG A 15 -34.17 -36.47 -11.14
CA ARG A 15 -34.09 -37.18 -12.42
C ARG A 15 -32.69 -37.17 -13.04
N HIS A 16 -31.94 -36.08 -12.92
CA HIS A 16 -30.53 -36.05 -13.35
C HIS A 16 -29.61 -36.85 -12.44
N VAL A 17 -29.93 -36.93 -11.14
CA VAL A 17 -29.23 -37.84 -10.22
C VAL A 17 -29.50 -39.31 -10.58
N ALA A 18 -30.72 -39.66 -11.01
CA ALA A 18 -31.06 -41.03 -11.41
C ALA A 18 -30.30 -41.54 -12.64
N ASP A 19 -30.09 -40.69 -13.66
CA ASP A 19 -29.27 -41.05 -14.84
C ASP A 19 -27.78 -41.20 -14.48
N ALA A 20 -27.26 -40.37 -13.56
CA ALA A 20 -25.87 -40.46 -13.10
C ALA A 20 -25.57 -41.72 -12.26
N VAL A 21 -26.59 -42.35 -11.67
CA VAL A 21 -26.46 -43.57 -10.83
C VAL A 21 -26.34 -44.85 -11.68
N LEU A 22 -26.80 -44.85 -12.94
CA LEU A 22 -26.86 -46.07 -13.77
C LEU A 22 -25.53 -46.46 -14.43
N HIS A 23 -24.49 -45.62 -14.39
CA HIS A 23 -23.17 -45.90 -14.97
C HIS A 23 -22.02 -45.52 -13.99
N PRO A 24 -21.58 -46.45 -13.10
CA PRO A 24 -20.67 -46.10 -12.02
C PRO A 24 -19.22 -46.33 -12.43
N VAL A 25 -18.53 -45.26 -12.80
CA VAL A 25 -17.19 -45.01 -12.26
C VAL A 25 -17.30 -43.63 -11.64
N ALA A 26 -17.53 -43.58 -10.33
CA ALA A 26 -17.53 -42.30 -9.61
C ALA A 26 -16.16 -41.65 -9.84
N PRO A 27 -16.09 -40.48 -10.49
CA PRO A 27 -14.82 -39.79 -10.64
C PRO A 27 -14.26 -39.51 -9.25
N ALA A 28 -12.95 -39.65 -9.09
CA ALA A 28 -12.30 -39.22 -7.87
C ALA A 28 -12.65 -37.75 -7.59
N PRO A 29 -12.85 -37.35 -6.31
CA PRO A 29 -13.06 -35.95 -5.98
C PRO A 29 -11.92 -35.11 -6.57
N ALA A 30 -12.26 -33.94 -7.12
CA ALA A 30 -11.26 -33.04 -7.68
C ALA A 30 -10.19 -32.75 -6.61
N PRO A 31 -8.89 -32.76 -6.96
CA PRO A 31 -7.85 -32.37 -6.02
C PRO A 31 -8.10 -30.92 -5.54
N PRO A 32 -7.59 -30.54 -4.35
CA PRO A 32 -7.58 -29.15 -3.91
C PRO A 32 -7.08 -28.28 -5.06
N GLY A 33 -7.76 -27.16 -5.32
CA GLY A 33 -7.32 -26.22 -6.34
C GLY A 33 -5.86 -25.81 -6.11
N GLU A 34 -5.11 -25.62 -7.19
CA GLU A 34 -3.75 -25.08 -7.08
C GLU A 34 -3.83 -23.60 -6.73
N LEU A 35 -2.94 -23.13 -5.85
CA LEU A 35 -2.80 -21.71 -5.56
C LEU A 35 -1.96 -21.06 -6.66
N VAL A 36 -2.63 -20.36 -7.57
CA VAL A 36 -1.95 -19.73 -8.71
C VAL A 36 -1.29 -18.42 -8.27
N VAL A 37 -0.01 -18.29 -8.56
CA VAL A 37 0.78 -17.07 -8.37
C VAL A 37 1.24 -16.60 -9.76
N VAL A 38 0.96 -15.34 -10.08
CA VAL A 38 1.33 -14.70 -11.36
C VAL A 38 2.18 -13.48 -11.05
N ASP A 39 3.38 -13.43 -11.62
CA ASP A 39 4.34 -12.34 -11.41
C ASP A 39 4.62 -12.04 -9.93
N GLY A 40 4.71 -13.10 -9.10
CA GLY A 40 4.97 -12.99 -7.65
C GLY A 40 3.74 -12.62 -6.80
N MET A 41 2.57 -12.46 -7.41
CA MET A 41 1.34 -12.05 -6.73
C MET A 41 0.23 -13.12 -6.80
N PRO A 42 -0.71 -13.17 -5.84
CA PRO A 42 -1.88 -14.03 -5.97
C PRO A 42 -2.64 -13.74 -7.25
N GLU A 43 -3.15 -14.76 -7.92
CA GLU A 43 -4.16 -14.49 -8.95
C GLU A 43 -5.33 -13.70 -8.35
N GLY A 44 -5.92 -12.81 -9.15
CA GLY A 44 -7.01 -11.94 -8.69
C GLY A 44 -6.61 -10.58 -8.19
N VAL A 45 -5.33 -10.36 -7.85
CA VAL A 45 -4.87 -8.98 -7.60
C VAL A 45 -5.11 -8.13 -8.84
N PRO A 46 -5.51 -6.86 -8.69
CA PRO A 46 -5.81 -6.02 -9.84
C PRO A 46 -4.57 -5.82 -10.72
N PRO A 47 -4.74 -5.47 -12.01
CA PRO A 47 -3.62 -5.22 -12.92
C PRO A 47 -2.54 -4.29 -12.36
N ALA A 48 -2.93 -3.28 -11.58
CA ALA A 48 -2.00 -2.37 -10.89
C ALA A 48 -0.92 -3.10 -10.07
N ALA A 49 -1.28 -4.18 -9.38
CA ALA A 49 -0.39 -4.94 -8.50
C ALA A 49 0.63 -5.81 -9.26
N ARG A 50 0.53 -5.88 -10.59
CA ARG A 50 1.45 -6.62 -11.47
C ARG A 50 2.23 -5.72 -12.41
N ARG A 51 2.04 -4.39 -12.32
CA ARG A 51 2.77 -3.45 -13.17
C ARG A 51 4.23 -3.36 -12.72
N PRO A 52 5.19 -3.41 -13.65
CA PRO A 52 6.58 -3.12 -13.32
C PRO A 52 6.70 -1.69 -12.78
N GLU A 53 7.65 -1.48 -11.86
CA GLU A 53 7.91 -0.14 -11.34
C GLU A 53 8.39 0.78 -12.49
N PRO A 54 7.80 1.97 -12.64
CA PRO A 54 8.33 2.97 -13.54
C PRO A 54 9.76 3.36 -13.14
N ARG A 55 10.62 3.58 -14.12
CA ARG A 55 11.97 4.08 -13.88
C ARG A 55 11.94 5.59 -13.68
N LEU A 56 12.69 6.08 -12.70
CA LEU A 56 12.99 7.51 -12.61
C LEU A 56 13.98 7.90 -13.71
N PRO A 57 13.84 9.11 -14.30
CA PRO A 57 14.88 9.67 -15.13
C PRO A 57 16.14 9.98 -14.31
N ALA A 58 17.29 9.92 -14.98
CA ALA A 58 18.59 10.28 -14.44
C ALA A 58 19.13 11.53 -15.17
N PRO A 59 19.93 12.39 -14.51
CA PRO A 59 20.55 13.54 -15.17
C PRO A 59 21.44 13.08 -16.32
N SER A 60 21.27 13.70 -17.49
CA SER A 60 21.98 13.27 -18.71
C SER A 60 23.51 13.31 -18.62
N ASN A 61 24.07 14.16 -17.77
CA ASN A 61 25.51 14.30 -17.55
C ASN A 61 26.05 13.50 -16.36
N TRP A 62 25.21 12.76 -15.63
CA TRP A 62 25.64 11.91 -14.52
C TRP A 62 26.37 10.67 -15.03
N PRO A 63 27.65 10.43 -14.68
CA PRO A 63 28.45 9.36 -15.28
C PRO A 63 28.37 8.02 -14.53
N PHE A 64 27.59 7.92 -13.46
CA PHE A 64 27.42 6.71 -12.64
C PHE A 64 26.03 6.10 -12.80
N GLY A 65 25.77 4.98 -12.12
CA GLY A 65 24.46 4.34 -12.12
C GLY A 65 23.44 5.02 -11.19
N GLU A 66 22.33 4.31 -10.95
CA GLU A 66 21.20 4.73 -10.11
C GLU A 66 21.01 3.78 -8.90
N GLU A 67 22.11 3.23 -8.37
CA GLU A 67 22.10 2.25 -7.28
C GLU A 67 21.75 2.87 -5.90
N PHE A 68 20.75 3.76 -5.84
CA PHE A 68 20.25 4.30 -4.59
C PHE A 68 19.56 3.25 -3.73
N PRO A 69 19.81 3.21 -2.42
CA PRO A 69 19.04 2.38 -1.51
C PRO A 69 17.53 2.67 -1.58
N ARG A 70 16.72 1.63 -1.42
CA ARG A 70 15.26 1.72 -1.30
C ARG A 70 14.82 2.04 0.12
N THR A 71 15.66 1.75 1.10
CA THR A 71 15.45 2.13 2.50
C THR A 71 15.93 3.56 2.72
N CYS A 72 15.06 4.40 3.27
CA CYS A 72 15.40 5.76 3.67
C CYS A 72 16.38 5.75 4.85
N GLY A 73 17.24 6.77 4.95
CA GLY A 73 18.27 6.84 5.97
C GLY A 73 19.35 5.77 5.81
N ALA A 74 19.64 5.38 4.57
CA ALA A 74 20.66 4.38 4.24
C ALA A 74 21.50 4.83 3.04
N GLY A 75 22.75 4.37 3.01
CA GLY A 75 23.69 4.60 1.92
C GLY A 75 24.47 3.34 1.54
N ARG A 76 25.05 3.34 0.34
CA ARG A 76 25.97 2.31 -0.13
C ARG A 76 26.95 2.84 -1.17
N VAL A 77 28.06 2.14 -1.35
CA VAL A 77 28.98 2.34 -2.47
C VAL A 77 28.63 1.42 -3.64
N ALA A 78 28.58 1.96 -4.86
CA ALA A 78 28.40 1.18 -6.08
C ALA A 78 29.01 1.88 -7.30
N GLY A 79 29.73 1.12 -8.15
CA GLY A 79 30.08 1.58 -9.50
C GLY A 79 30.91 2.86 -9.58
N GLY A 80 31.60 3.26 -8.50
CA GLY A 80 32.41 4.48 -8.41
C GLY A 80 31.71 5.68 -7.77
N ALA A 81 30.51 5.50 -7.20
CA ALA A 81 29.82 6.51 -6.42
C ALA A 81 29.32 5.96 -5.08
N LEU A 82 29.19 6.86 -4.11
CA LEU A 82 28.38 6.67 -2.91
C LEU A 82 26.98 7.17 -3.22
N PHE A 83 25.98 6.35 -2.91
CA PHE A 83 24.56 6.66 -3.05
C PHE A 83 23.89 6.68 -1.69
N TRP A 84 23.04 7.68 -1.46
CA TRP A 84 22.29 7.89 -0.24
C TRP A 84 20.83 8.20 -0.57
N THR A 85 19.92 7.63 0.23
CA THR A 85 18.49 7.89 0.14
C THR A 85 18.04 8.53 1.44
N ASP A 86 17.41 9.69 1.32
CA ASP A 86 16.89 10.44 2.46
C ASP A 86 15.44 10.08 2.77
N PHE A 87 14.90 10.64 3.85
CA PHE A 87 13.48 10.54 4.14
C PHE A 87 12.68 11.48 3.23
N LEU A 88 11.41 11.16 2.98
CA LEU A 88 10.55 11.94 2.09
C LEU A 88 9.57 12.75 2.92
N TYR A 89 9.31 13.98 2.49
CA TYR A 89 8.39 14.91 3.16
C TYR A 89 8.81 15.20 4.60
N ASP A 90 10.11 15.24 4.89
CA ASP A 90 10.65 15.46 6.25
C ASP A 90 11.29 16.84 6.44
N ASP A 91 11.14 17.72 5.45
CA ASP A 91 11.73 19.05 5.34
C ASP A 91 11.05 20.12 6.20
N HIS A 92 10.84 19.82 7.48
CA HIS A 92 10.11 20.67 8.43
C HIS A 92 11.00 21.59 9.29
N GLY A 93 12.33 21.56 9.11
CA GLY A 93 13.26 22.47 9.77
C GLY A 93 13.34 22.32 11.30
N ALA A 94 13.67 23.42 11.98
CA ALA A 94 13.81 23.45 13.44
C ALA A 94 12.44 23.44 14.16
N THR A 95 12.45 23.10 15.45
CA THR A 95 11.27 23.24 16.32
C THR A 95 11.18 24.68 16.83
N GLY A 96 10.26 25.46 16.27
CA GLY A 96 10.01 26.85 16.63
C GLY A 96 8.55 27.10 16.99
N ILE A 97 7.92 28.07 16.32
CA ILE A 97 6.53 28.48 16.56
C ILE A 97 5.62 27.64 15.66
N PRO A 98 4.66 26.88 16.19
CA PRO A 98 3.64 26.24 15.37
C PRO A 98 2.83 27.31 14.61
N VAL A 99 2.84 27.26 13.28
CA VAL A 99 2.08 28.17 12.42
C VAL A 99 1.04 27.37 11.64
N GLY A 100 -0.20 27.86 11.61
CA GLY A 100 -1.34 27.19 10.98
C GLY A 100 -2.19 26.40 11.97
N ASP A 101 -3.22 25.72 11.45
CA ASP A 101 -4.06 24.85 12.27
C ASP A 101 -3.23 23.68 12.78
N LEU A 102 -3.21 23.50 14.11
CA LEU A 102 -2.63 22.34 14.78
C LEU A 102 -3.24 21.07 14.18
N LYS A 103 -2.54 20.42 13.24
CA LYS A 103 -2.91 19.12 12.69
C LYS A 103 -2.47 18.05 13.69
N ILE A 104 -3.28 17.85 14.72
CA ILE A 104 -2.94 17.16 15.99
C ILE A 104 -2.59 15.65 15.86
N GLN A 105 -2.80 14.99 14.72
CA GLN A 105 -2.77 13.52 14.67
C GLN A 105 -1.43 12.91 14.20
N ALA A 106 -0.77 13.47 13.18
CA ALA A 106 0.58 13.04 12.74
C ALA A 106 1.52 14.24 12.50
N PRO A 107 1.78 15.07 13.53
CA PRO A 107 2.54 16.30 13.35
C PRO A 107 4.03 16.01 13.08
N PRO A 108 4.68 16.82 12.24
CA PRO A 108 6.14 16.86 12.17
C PRO A 108 6.73 17.43 13.47
N ARG A 109 8.03 17.23 13.68
CA ARG A 109 8.77 17.79 14.81
C ARG A 109 9.31 19.17 14.51
N GLY A 110 9.68 19.42 13.26
CA GLY A 110 9.96 20.77 12.77
C GLY A 110 8.67 21.59 12.62
N THR A 111 8.77 22.91 12.71
CA THR A 111 7.62 23.83 12.58
C THR A 111 7.67 24.70 11.34
N TYR A 112 8.67 24.52 10.47
CA TYR A 112 8.85 25.40 9.33
C TYR A 112 7.79 25.13 8.28
N VAL A 113 7.24 26.20 7.72
CA VAL A 113 6.28 26.13 6.61
C VAL A 113 6.81 26.90 5.41
N TYR A 114 6.36 26.48 4.23
CA TYR A 114 6.77 27.07 2.96
C TYR A 114 5.94 28.32 2.63
N PRO A 115 6.51 29.29 1.89
CA PRO A 115 5.69 30.25 1.17
C PRO A 115 4.78 29.55 0.14
N ASP A 116 3.62 30.14 -0.14
CA ASP A 116 2.84 29.76 -1.31
C ASP A 116 3.66 29.96 -2.60
N GLY A 117 3.43 29.11 -3.59
CA GLY A 117 4.07 29.18 -4.90
C GLY A 117 4.94 27.94 -5.21
N PRO A 118 6.04 28.10 -5.95
CA PRO A 118 6.75 26.99 -6.59
C PRO A 118 7.46 26.04 -5.62
N ALA A 119 7.60 26.43 -4.34
CA ALA A 119 8.09 25.51 -3.31
C ALA A 119 7.10 24.37 -3.01
N ALA A 120 5.80 24.55 -3.32
CA ALA A 120 4.76 23.53 -3.24
C ALA A 120 4.78 22.69 -1.94
N ARG A 121 5.13 23.33 -0.81
CA ARG A 121 5.21 22.74 0.52
C ARG A 121 6.17 21.55 0.67
N ASN A 122 7.16 21.42 -0.21
CA ASN A 122 8.15 20.33 -0.20
C ASN A 122 9.44 20.71 -0.96
N GLY A 123 9.68 22.00 -1.13
CA GLY A 123 10.61 22.53 -2.14
C GLY A 123 12.08 22.43 -1.76
N ALA A 124 12.39 22.01 -0.52
CA ALA A 124 13.74 21.75 -0.03
C ALA A 124 13.92 20.32 0.50
N ASP A 125 12.95 19.44 0.22
CA ASP A 125 12.98 18.00 0.55
C ASP A 125 14.02 17.27 -0.29
N ILE A 126 15.10 16.86 0.37
CA ILE A 126 16.15 16.06 -0.24
C ILE A 126 15.57 14.67 -0.44
N PHE A 127 15.60 14.14 -1.67
CA PHE A 127 15.19 12.75 -1.91
C PHE A 127 16.40 11.82 -1.94
N ARG A 128 17.38 12.11 -2.80
CA ARG A 128 18.56 11.25 -2.98
C ARG A 128 19.80 12.09 -3.13
N VAL A 129 20.94 11.55 -2.69
CA VAL A 129 22.24 12.21 -2.74
C VAL A 129 23.28 11.24 -3.28
N ALA A 130 24.13 11.69 -4.20
CA ALA A 130 25.24 10.87 -4.67
C ALA A 130 26.54 11.67 -4.75
N VAL A 131 27.64 11.01 -4.36
CA VAL A 131 29.01 11.55 -4.45
C VAL A 131 29.86 10.55 -5.23
N GLY A 132 30.35 10.96 -6.40
CA GLY A 132 31.07 10.09 -7.32
C GLY A 132 32.48 10.56 -7.64
N LEU A 133 33.32 9.64 -8.11
CA LEU A 133 34.71 9.90 -8.48
C LEU A 133 35.00 9.48 -9.93
N THR A 134 35.55 10.40 -10.72
CA THR A 134 36.18 10.11 -12.01
C THR A 134 37.67 10.47 -11.97
N ASP A 135 38.40 10.15 -13.05
CA ASP A 135 39.83 10.47 -13.13
C ASP A 135 40.13 11.96 -13.01
N THR A 136 39.17 12.83 -13.32
CA THR A 136 39.37 14.29 -13.39
C THR A 136 38.53 15.10 -12.39
N HIS A 137 37.42 14.55 -11.88
CA HIS A 137 36.46 15.30 -11.06
C HIS A 137 35.90 14.46 -9.91
N THR A 138 35.47 15.14 -8.84
CA THR A 138 34.43 14.63 -7.95
C THR A 138 33.07 15.19 -8.38
N TRP A 139 32.04 14.36 -8.28
CA TRP A 139 30.69 14.66 -8.73
C TRP A 139 29.73 14.65 -7.56
N TRP A 140 28.88 15.67 -7.46
CA TRP A 140 28.00 15.89 -6.33
C TRP A 140 26.58 16.10 -6.84
N ARG A 141 25.67 15.22 -6.44
CA ARG A 141 24.29 15.22 -6.92
C ARG A 141 23.32 15.26 -5.75
N VAL A 142 22.28 16.09 -5.90
CA VAL A 142 21.09 16.10 -5.05
C VAL A 142 19.87 16.00 -5.94
N ASP A 143 19.02 15.03 -5.65
CA ASP A 143 17.70 14.90 -6.24
C ASP A 143 16.65 15.41 -5.27
N TRP A 144 15.65 16.10 -5.80
CA TRP A 144 14.55 16.69 -5.06
C TRP A 144 13.27 15.90 -5.31
N ASN A 145 12.48 15.66 -4.27
CA ASN A 145 11.15 15.10 -4.47
C ASN A 145 10.23 16.12 -5.19
N THR A 146 10.43 17.41 -4.96
CA THR A 146 9.70 18.51 -5.61
C THR A 146 10.65 19.55 -6.18
N LEU A 147 10.56 19.81 -7.49
CA LEU A 147 11.35 20.83 -8.20
C LEU A 147 10.52 21.46 -9.32
N LEU A 148 9.55 22.29 -8.95
CA LEU A 148 8.73 23.04 -9.92
C LEU A 148 9.50 24.22 -10.54
N ASP A 149 10.43 24.80 -9.78
CA ASP A 149 11.27 25.92 -10.20
C ASP A 149 12.68 25.72 -9.63
N ALA A 150 13.69 25.76 -10.51
CA ALA A 150 15.09 25.58 -10.13
C ALA A 150 15.61 26.67 -9.17
N SER A 151 14.96 27.84 -9.12
CA SER A 151 15.34 28.92 -8.20
C SER A 151 14.88 28.69 -6.76
N VAL A 152 14.13 27.62 -6.48
CA VAL A 152 13.58 27.35 -5.14
C VAL A 152 14.61 26.72 -4.20
N PRO A 153 15.13 25.50 -4.43
CA PRO A 153 16.03 24.90 -3.47
C PRO A 153 17.45 25.44 -3.57
N ILE A 154 18.14 25.41 -2.43
CA ILE A 154 19.59 25.48 -2.32
C ILE A 154 20.09 24.31 -1.48
N ALA A 155 21.22 23.73 -1.88
CA ALA A 155 21.92 22.67 -1.18
C ALA A 155 23.31 23.15 -0.80
N LEU A 156 23.75 22.82 0.41
CA LEU A 156 25.09 23.13 0.90
C LEU A 156 25.73 21.87 1.46
N PHE A 157 26.71 21.34 0.74
CA PHE A 157 27.59 20.31 1.26
C PHE A 157 28.68 20.96 2.10
N THR A 158 29.05 20.34 3.21
CA THR A 158 30.28 20.66 3.94
C THR A 158 31.07 19.39 4.16
N PHE A 159 32.40 19.49 4.14
CA PHE A 159 33.24 18.33 4.29
C PHE A 159 34.58 18.67 4.93
N ASP A 160 35.15 17.64 5.54
CA ASP A 160 36.47 17.62 6.18
C ASP A 160 37.46 16.90 5.25
N THR A 161 38.37 17.68 4.64
CA THR A 161 39.42 17.15 3.75
C THR A 161 40.73 16.85 4.48
N ASP A 162 40.99 17.54 5.60
CA ASP A 162 42.16 17.36 6.46
C ASP A 162 41.78 17.63 7.92
N PRO A 163 41.69 16.58 8.78
CA PRO A 163 41.34 16.73 10.19
C PRO A 163 42.30 17.61 11.01
N ALA A 164 43.51 17.87 10.51
CA ALA A 164 44.47 18.76 11.17
C ALA A 164 44.21 20.23 10.85
N ARG A 165 43.42 20.52 9.82
CA ARG A 165 43.11 21.88 9.37
C ARG A 165 42.08 22.53 10.29
N GLN A 166 42.41 23.71 10.80
CA GLN A 166 41.49 24.50 11.61
C GLN A 166 40.71 25.48 10.74
N ALA A 167 39.39 25.31 10.68
CA ALA A 167 38.49 26.26 10.06
C ALA A 167 37.26 26.52 10.96
N PRO A 168 36.47 27.58 10.68
CA PRO A 168 35.24 27.85 11.41
C PRO A 168 34.25 26.68 11.29
N ALA A 169 33.59 26.34 12.39
CA ALA A 169 32.56 25.31 12.40
C ALA A 169 31.23 25.79 11.78
N ASP A 170 31.04 27.10 11.64
CA ASP A 170 29.84 27.71 11.09
C ASP A 170 29.75 27.50 9.58
N TRP A 171 28.59 27.10 9.11
CA TRP A 171 28.35 26.90 7.68
C TRP A 171 28.20 28.26 6.99
N PRO A 172 28.75 28.43 5.77
CA PRO A 172 28.66 29.67 5.02
C PRO A 172 27.24 29.92 4.47
N ALA A 173 27.10 30.97 3.66
CA ALA A 173 25.92 31.22 2.83
C ALA A 173 24.60 31.43 3.61
N GLY A 174 24.69 31.81 4.90
CA GLY A 174 23.51 32.13 5.71
C GLY A 174 22.70 30.91 6.16
N ALA A 175 23.27 29.70 6.13
CA ALA A 175 22.57 28.48 6.55
C ALA A 175 22.17 28.52 8.04
N GLY A 176 23.00 29.13 8.89
CA GLY A 176 22.72 29.29 10.32
C GLY A 176 22.92 28.03 11.17
N VAL A 177 23.64 27.03 10.65
CA VAL A 177 24.04 25.81 11.36
C VAL A 177 25.56 25.72 11.48
N ARG A 178 26.04 24.86 12.37
CA ARG A 178 27.45 24.53 12.55
C ARG A 178 27.69 23.03 12.58
N SER A 179 28.91 22.61 12.25
CA SER A 179 29.40 21.26 12.48
C SER A 179 30.90 21.21 12.71
N ALA A 180 31.36 20.33 13.59
CA ALA A 180 32.79 20.17 13.87
C ALA A 180 33.56 19.58 12.68
N GLY A 181 34.78 20.07 12.48
CA GLY A 181 35.80 19.49 11.57
C GLY A 181 35.70 19.88 10.10
N ILE A 182 34.74 20.71 9.69
CA ILE A 182 34.63 21.11 8.28
C ILE A 182 35.74 22.09 7.90
N ASP A 183 36.28 21.96 6.69
CA ASP A 183 37.27 22.89 6.13
C ASP A 183 36.90 23.38 4.72
N MET A 184 35.97 22.69 4.05
CA MET A 184 35.45 23.03 2.73
C MET A 184 33.92 22.99 2.71
N ALA A 185 33.33 23.77 1.81
CA ALA A 185 31.90 23.72 1.50
C ALA A 185 31.64 23.80 0.00
N LEU A 186 30.59 23.14 -0.48
CA LEU A 186 30.12 23.21 -1.86
C LEU A 186 28.65 23.65 -1.86
N LEU A 187 28.43 24.89 -2.29
CA LEU A 187 27.09 25.45 -2.46
C LEU A 187 26.58 25.08 -3.86
N VAL A 188 25.33 24.64 -3.96
CA VAL A 188 24.66 24.29 -5.21
C VAL A 188 23.23 24.84 -5.20
N SER A 189 22.89 25.65 -6.20
CA SER A 189 21.55 26.18 -6.44
C SER A 189 21.20 26.11 -7.92
N GLY A 190 19.95 26.43 -8.27
CA GLY A 190 19.57 26.52 -9.68
C GLY A 190 20.29 27.61 -10.49
N ARG A 191 21.09 28.46 -9.85
CA ARG A 191 21.85 29.54 -10.51
C ARG A 191 23.35 29.28 -10.62
N GLY A 192 23.88 28.35 -9.86
CA GLY A 192 25.32 28.17 -9.75
C GLY A 192 25.72 27.07 -8.79
N ALA A 193 26.97 26.64 -8.91
CA ALA A 193 27.67 25.96 -7.83
C ALA A 193 29.03 26.62 -7.58
N ALA A 194 29.45 26.63 -6.32
CA ALA A 194 30.74 27.16 -5.93
C ALA A 194 31.34 26.39 -4.76
N LEU A 195 32.63 26.12 -4.87
CA LEU A 195 33.46 25.55 -3.82
C LEU A 195 34.01 26.69 -2.95
N ILE A 196 33.87 26.57 -1.64
CA ILE A 196 34.27 27.55 -0.65
C ILE A 196 35.30 26.91 0.27
N ASP A 197 36.49 27.50 0.34
CA ASP A 197 37.48 27.15 1.34
C ASP A 197 37.17 27.92 2.63
N LEU A 198 36.81 27.22 3.71
CA LEU A 198 36.36 27.85 4.95
C LEU A 198 37.50 28.46 5.75
N THR A 199 38.76 28.09 5.47
CA THR A 199 39.93 28.70 6.11
C THR A 199 40.28 30.03 5.44
N THR A 200 40.31 30.06 4.11
CA THR A 200 40.73 31.24 3.34
C THR A 200 39.56 32.14 2.92
N GLN A 201 38.33 31.64 3.05
CA GLN A 201 37.10 32.26 2.57
C GLN A 201 37.07 32.52 1.06
N VAL A 202 37.90 31.79 0.30
CA VAL A 202 37.93 31.87 -1.16
C VAL A 202 36.79 31.05 -1.73
N THR A 203 35.96 31.69 -2.55
CA THR A 203 34.88 31.06 -3.31
C THR A 203 35.29 30.90 -4.77
N THR A 204 35.28 29.65 -5.25
CA THR A 204 35.65 29.27 -6.62
C THR A 204 34.42 28.69 -7.32
N PRO A 205 33.90 29.32 -8.39
CA PRO A 205 32.83 28.74 -9.19
C PRO A 205 33.23 27.38 -9.77
N VAL A 206 32.30 26.44 -9.78
CA VAL A 206 32.48 25.12 -10.40
C VAL A 206 31.38 24.84 -11.41
N GLU A 207 31.59 23.85 -12.27
CA GLU A 207 30.57 23.47 -13.26
C GLU A 207 29.37 22.86 -12.54
N HIS A 208 28.17 23.24 -13.00
CA HIS A 208 26.91 22.72 -12.48
C HIS A 208 25.87 22.57 -13.59
N SER A 209 24.89 21.72 -13.33
CA SER A 209 23.73 21.54 -14.20
C SER A 209 22.48 21.29 -13.37
N VAL A 210 21.35 21.78 -13.89
CA VAL A 210 20.02 21.52 -13.35
C VAL A 210 19.24 20.71 -14.38
N ASP A 211 18.65 19.61 -13.93
CA ASP A 211 17.75 18.78 -14.74
C ASP A 211 16.37 18.76 -14.08
N LEU A 212 15.39 19.45 -14.67
CA LEU A 212 14.02 19.48 -14.16
C LEU A 212 13.27 18.16 -14.38
N GLN A 213 13.70 17.33 -15.34
CA GLN A 213 13.07 16.06 -15.62
C GLN A 213 13.45 15.02 -14.56
N SER A 214 14.74 14.93 -14.20
CA SER A 214 15.21 14.09 -13.09
C SER A 214 15.10 14.74 -11.71
N ARG A 215 14.75 16.04 -11.68
CA ARG A 215 14.68 16.88 -10.48
C ARG A 215 16.00 16.91 -9.74
N SER A 216 17.08 17.15 -10.47
CA SER A 216 18.43 16.99 -9.93
C SER A 216 19.26 18.24 -10.12
N PHE A 217 20.05 18.55 -9.11
CA PHE A 217 21.22 19.43 -9.24
C PHE A 217 22.49 18.58 -9.22
N VAL A 218 23.40 18.86 -10.15
CA VAL A 218 24.70 18.18 -10.24
C VAL A 218 25.80 19.25 -10.28
N ALA A 219 26.83 19.09 -9.47
CA ALA A 219 28.04 19.90 -9.47
C ALA A 219 29.28 19.04 -9.70
N GLN A 220 30.25 19.57 -10.44
CA GLN A 220 31.51 18.90 -10.79
C GLN A 220 32.66 19.70 -10.23
N VAL A 221 33.42 19.12 -9.31
CA VAL A 221 34.59 19.77 -8.70
C VAL A 221 35.85 19.15 -9.32
N PRO A 222 36.64 19.92 -10.08
CA PRO A 222 37.91 19.44 -10.61
C PRO A 222 38.84 18.99 -9.49
N ARG A 223 39.45 17.83 -9.65
CA ARG A 223 40.45 17.28 -8.73
C ARG A 223 41.66 18.19 -8.50
N SER A 224 41.95 19.06 -9.46
CA SER A 224 42.99 20.09 -9.33
C SER A 224 42.65 21.19 -8.31
N LEU A 225 41.39 21.36 -7.92
CA LEU A 225 40.99 22.29 -6.86
C LEU A 225 41.12 21.65 -5.48
N VAL A 226 40.60 20.42 -5.34
CA VAL A 226 40.69 19.62 -4.12
C VAL A 226 40.84 18.17 -4.53
N GLU A 227 41.99 17.59 -4.21
CA GLU A 227 42.29 16.21 -4.54
C GLU A 227 41.62 15.26 -3.53
N PRO A 228 40.76 14.32 -3.97
CA PRO A 228 40.11 13.35 -3.10
C PRO A 228 41.13 12.30 -2.62
N ASP A 229 41.58 12.42 -1.38
CA ASP A 229 42.46 11.46 -0.72
C ASP A 229 41.84 10.91 0.58
N GLY A 230 42.19 9.68 0.92
CA GLY A 230 41.70 8.98 2.11
C GLY A 230 40.17 8.87 2.16
N SER A 231 39.58 9.45 3.21
CA SER A 231 38.13 9.49 3.40
C SER A 231 37.71 10.85 3.91
N TRP A 232 36.62 11.39 3.39
CA TRP A 232 36.05 12.65 3.87
C TRP A 232 34.81 12.40 4.71
N THR A 233 34.63 13.22 5.75
CA THR A 233 33.35 13.31 6.46
C THR A 233 32.51 14.37 5.78
N VAL A 234 31.39 13.97 5.17
CA VAL A 234 30.52 14.84 4.36
C VAL A 234 29.18 15.04 5.06
N ARG A 235 28.67 16.27 5.00
CA ARG A 235 27.34 16.67 5.50
C ARG A 235 26.60 17.44 4.42
N LEU A 236 25.28 17.47 4.50
CA LEU A 236 24.43 18.20 3.54
C LEU A 236 23.23 18.80 4.26
N ALA A 237 22.94 20.07 3.97
CA ALA A 237 21.69 20.72 4.35
C ALA A 237 21.04 21.38 3.13
N ALA A 238 19.72 21.46 3.16
CA ALA A 238 18.92 22.12 2.13
C ALA A 238 17.90 23.09 2.74
N GLY A 239 17.56 24.11 1.94
CA GLY A 239 16.59 25.12 2.28
C GLY A 239 16.15 25.87 1.03
N LEU A 240 15.54 27.03 1.22
CA LEU A 240 15.14 27.90 0.12
C LEU A 240 16.30 28.80 -0.30
N ALA A 241 16.52 28.97 -1.59
CA ALA A 241 17.52 29.89 -2.11
C ALA A 241 17.05 31.34 -1.93
N ASN A 242 17.97 32.23 -1.58
CA ASN A 242 17.74 33.66 -1.60
C ASN A 242 17.58 34.16 -3.05
N ALA A 243 17.16 35.43 -3.20
CA ALA A 243 16.92 36.01 -4.51
C ALA A 243 18.18 36.12 -5.40
N ALA A 244 19.39 35.94 -4.87
CA ALA A 244 20.65 35.92 -5.61
C ALA A 244 21.07 34.49 -6.02
N GLY A 245 20.60 33.47 -5.32
CA GLY A 245 20.96 32.06 -5.50
C GLY A 245 22.31 31.68 -4.89
N ASP A 246 22.90 32.57 -4.07
CA ASP A 246 24.21 32.41 -3.44
C ASP A 246 24.13 32.16 -1.92
N GLY A 247 22.92 31.99 -1.39
CA GLY A 247 22.71 31.68 0.01
C GLY A 247 21.28 31.29 0.35
N PHE A 248 21.08 30.88 1.59
CA PHE A 248 19.78 30.49 2.13
C PHE A 248 18.91 31.74 2.34
N ALA A 249 17.64 31.64 1.97
CA ALA A 249 16.64 32.65 2.28
C ALA A 249 16.22 32.54 3.75
N ASP A 250 15.94 33.70 4.36
CA ASP A 250 15.50 33.72 5.75
C ASP A 250 14.16 33.00 5.95
N VAL A 251 14.06 32.24 7.04
CA VAL A 251 12.80 31.69 7.55
C VAL A 251 12.28 32.63 8.64
N PRO A 252 11.26 33.47 8.35
CA PRO A 252 10.72 34.40 9.35
C PRO A 252 9.86 33.66 10.39
N ALA A 253 9.59 34.34 11.51
CA ALA A 253 8.69 33.81 12.55
C ALA A 253 7.27 33.49 12.05
N GLY A 254 6.77 34.25 11.06
CA GLY A 254 5.50 33.94 10.39
C GLY A 254 5.52 32.64 9.56
N ARG A 255 6.67 31.97 9.45
CA ARG A 255 6.86 30.65 8.84
C ARG A 255 7.45 29.62 9.80
N GLY A 256 7.39 29.90 11.09
CA GLY A 256 7.64 28.92 12.14
C GLY A 256 9.01 28.99 12.82
N ALA A 257 9.94 29.84 12.36
CA ALA A 257 11.25 29.98 13.02
C ALA A 257 11.22 30.89 14.26
N LEU A 258 11.99 30.53 15.29
CA LEU A 258 12.33 31.43 16.39
C LEU A 258 13.56 32.31 16.03
N PRO A 259 13.74 33.46 16.69
CA PRO A 259 14.94 34.28 16.49
C PRO A 259 16.23 33.48 16.69
N GLY A 260 17.11 33.50 15.69
CA GLY A 260 18.41 32.81 15.72
C GLY A 260 18.39 31.34 15.29
N GLN A 261 17.23 30.79 14.93
CA GLN A 261 17.16 29.46 14.32
C GLN A 261 17.67 29.46 12.86
N PRO A 262 18.17 28.32 12.36
CA PRO A 262 18.78 28.23 11.03
C PRO A 262 17.76 28.42 9.90
N ASN A 263 18.26 28.73 8.71
CA ASN A 263 17.47 28.84 7.48
C ASN A 263 17.34 27.51 6.72
N VAL A 264 17.50 26.39 7.43
CA VAL A 264 17.55 25.03 6.89
C VAL A 264 16.22 24.32 7.13
N TYR A 265 15.71 23.66 6.09
CA TYR A 265 14.49 22.86 6.13
C TYR A 265 14.79 21.37 6.25
N ASN A 266 15.89 20.88 5.65
CA ASN A 266 16.25 19.46 5.60
C ASN A 266 17.78 19.25 5.75
N VAL A 267 18.22 18.16 6.38
CA VAL A 267 19.63 17.80 6.64
C VAL A 267 19.90 16.32 6.36
N ALA A 268 20.48 15.96 5.22
CA ALA A 268 20.69 14.55 4.86
C ALA A 268 21.77 13.83 5.73
N PHE A 269 21.96 12.55 5.43
CA PHE A 269 22.88 11.65 6.14
C PHE A 269 22.45 11.30 7.57
N ARG A 270 21.14 11.36 7.83
CA ARG A 270 20.48 10.84 9.03
C ARG A 270 20.16 9.36 8.83
N THR A 271 20.78 8.49 9.60
CA THR A 271 20.49 7.05 9.50
C THR A 271 19.13 6.71 10.11
N ASN A 272 18.52 5.60 9.67
CA ASN A 272 17.29 5.06 10.30
C ASN A 272 17.43 4.88 11.82
N ALA A 273 18.63 4.53 12.31
CA ALA A 273 18.87 4.38 13.75
C ALA A 273 18.91 5.72 14.51
N GLN A 274 19.21 6.83 13.84
CA GLN A 274 19.22 8.16 14.44
C GLN A 274 17.82 8.78 14.52
N GLU A 275 16.86 8.28 13.73
CA GLU A 275 15.46 8.72 13.71
C GLU A 275 14.56 7.62 14.28
N PRO A 276 14.55 7.40 15.61
CA PRO A 276 13.70 6.37 16.21
C PRO A 276 12.22 6.69 15.92
N PRO A 277 11.39 5.65 15.67
CA PRO A 277 10.05 5.87 15.15
C PRO A 277 9.06 6.42 16.19
N HIS A 278 9.27 6.17 17.49
CA HIS A 278 8.33 6.58 18.53
C HIS A 278 8.14 8.10 18.57
N LEU A 279 6.89 8.52 18.43
CA LEU A 279 6.43 9.89 18.25
C LEU A 279 7.14 10.62 17.10
N ASN A 280 7.51 9.91 16.04
CA ASN A 280 8.26 10.43 14.89
C ASN A 280 7.59 10.00 13.59
N PHE A 281 6.57 10.74 13.15
CA PHE A 281 5.74 10.35 12.01
C PHE A 281 6.44 10.53 10.65
N TRP A 282 7.42 11.44 10.58
CA TRP A 282 8.10 11.83 9.35
C TRP A 282 9.61 11.55 9.36
N SER A 283 10.13 10.92 10.42
CA SER A 283 11.57 10.70 10.61
C SER A 283 12.38 12.01 10.66
N ASP A 284 11.82 13.03 11.32
CA ASP A 284 12.39 14.39 11.42
C ASP A 284 12.70 14.81 12.87
N SER A 285 12.60 13.91 13.84
CA SER A 285 12.75 14.24 15.26
C SER A 285 14.18 14.59 15.65
N ALA A 286 15.17 13.79 15.25
CA ALA A 286 16.55 14.10 15.56
C ALA A 286 17.02 15.31 14.73
N GLN A 287 16.58 15.40 13.47
CA GLN A 287 16.76 16.58 12.63
C GLN A 287 16.30 17.86 13.33
N ALA A 288 15.02 17.93 13.71
CA ALA A 288 14.44 19.14 14.28
C ALA A 288 15.16 19.55 15.56
N ALA A 289 15.56 18.58 16.40
CA ALA A 289 16.35 18.83 17.59
C ALA A 289 17.74 19.40 17.27
N ALA A 290 18.45 18.82 16.31
CA ALA A 290 19.76 19.30 15.88
C ALA A 290 19.70 20.72 15.30
N LEU A 291 18.72 21.00 14.44
CA LEU A 291 18.48 22.32 13.85
C LEU A 291 18.08 23.36 14.91
N THR A 292 17.30 22.96 15.92
CA THR A 292 16.95 23.84 17.06
C THR A 292 18.19 24.26 17.86
N HIS A 293 19.16 23.36 18.01
CA HIS A 293 20.44 23.66 18.65
C HIS A 293 21.47 24.29 17.69
N GLY A 294 21.17 24.34 16.39
CA GLY A 294 22.06 24.81 15.34
C GLY A 294 23.26 23.89 15.07
N ASP A 295 23.31 22.67 15.60
CA ASP A 295 24.46 21.76 15.49
C ASP A 295 24.10 20.47 14.75
N VAL A 296 24.60 20.33 13.53
CA VAL A 296 24.33 19.18 12.65
C VAL A 296 25.50 18.21 12.59
N SER A 297 26.46 18.29 13.53
CA SER A 297 27.67 17.46 13.53
C SER A 297 27.39 15.96 13.47
N ALA A 298 26.28 15.52 14.07
CA ALA A 298 25.87 14.12 14.19
C ALA A 298 25.41 13.49 12.86
N PHE A 299 25.03 14.30 11.87
CA PHE A 299 24.53 13.81 10.58
C PHE A 299 25.62 13.96 9.54
N ALA A 300 26.25 12.84 9.20
CA ALA A 300 27.36 12.80 8.28
C ALA A 300 27.49 11.42 7.65
N VAL A 301 28.07 11.39 6.45
CA VAL A 301 28.50 10.17 5.79
C VAL A 301 30.01 10.21 5.56
N THR A 302 30.67 9.05 5.65
CA THR A 302 32.05 8.92 5.23
C THR A 302 32.10 8.60 3.74
N VAL A 303 32.82 9.39 2.94
CA VAL A 303 33.07 9.10 1.52
C VAL A 303 34.45 8.44 1.38
N PRO A 304 34.52 7.14 1.05
CA PRO A 304 35.79 6.41 0.95
C PRO A 304 36.35 6.45 -0.47
N TRP A 305 37.22 7.41 -0.78
CA TRP A 305 37.69 7.68 -2.15
C TRP A 305 38.38 6.50 -2.83
N ALA A 306 39.19 5.73 -2.08
CA ALA A 306 39.86 4.54 -2.61
C ALA A 306 38.86 3.47 -3.09
N ARG A 307 37.74 3.30 -2.38
CA ARG A 307 36.69 2.33 -2.75
C ARG A 307 35.90 2.81 -3.96
N LEU A 308 35.65 4.12 -4.06
CA LEU A 308 35.05 4.72 -5.26
C LEU A 308 35.97 4.55 -6.48
N ALA A 309 37.27 4.81 -6.34
CA ALA A 309 38.26 4.61 -7.41
C ALA A 309 38.32 3.13 -7.87
N ALA A 310 38.23 2.20 -6.92
CA ALA A 310 38.16 0.76 -7.20
C ALA A 310 36.82 0.30 -7.80
N ARG A 311 35.81 1.18 -7.88
CA ARG A 311 34.44 0.89 -8.34
C ARG A 311 33.82 -0.31 -7.61
N GLU A 312 34.04 -0.39 -6.30
CA GLU A 312 33.41 -1.41 -5.47
C GLU A 312 31.89 -1.28 -5.51
N THR A 313 31.20 -2.39 -5.25
CA THR A 313 29.74 -2.44 -5.14
C THR A 313 29.32 -3.21 -3.90
N GLU A 314 28.59 -2.54 -3.03
CA GLU A 314 27.95 -3.10 -1.86
C GLU A 314 26.53 -3.56 -2.19
N PRO A 315 26.02 -4.61 -1.51
CA PRO A 315 24.64 -5.01 -1.66
C PRO A 315 23.67 -3.92 -1.19
N GLU A 316 22.41 -4.05 -1.61
CA GLU A 316 21.31 -3.22 -1.11
C GLU A 316 21.19 -3.34 0.42
N PRO A 317 21.21 -2.22 1.17
CA PRO A 317 21.01 -2.28 2.61
C PRO A 317 19.55 -2.62 2.93
N VAL A 318 19.36 -3.71 3.66
CA VAL A 318 18.06 -4.15 4.17
C VAL A 318 18.10 -4.13 5.70
N LEU A 319 17.21 -3.35 6.31
CA LEU A 319 17.14 -3.17 7.76
C LEU A 319 16.04 -4.04 8.35
N THR A 320 16.34 -4.76 9.42
CA THR A 320 15.34 -5.39 10.28
C THR A 320 14.76 -4.38 11.28
N GLY A 321 13.54 -4.64 11.76
CA GLY A 321 12.74 -3.72 12.54
C GLY A 321 12.01 -2.69 11.68
N PRO A 322 11.37 -1.69 12.31
CA PRO A 322 10.68 -0.61 11.62
C PRO A 322 11.65 0.28 10.80
N SER A 323 11.28 0.55 9.56
CA SER A 323 11.95 1.51 8.68
C SER A 323 10.99 2.08 7.63
N THR A 324 11.43 3.12 6.91
CA THR A 324 10.69 3.69 5.78
C THR A 324 11.40 3.35 4.47
N ARG A 325 10.62 3.00 3.45
CA ARG A 325 11.09 2.77 2.08
C ARG A 325 10.30 3.62 1.10
N TRP A 326 10.78 3.73 -0.12
CA TRP A 326 10.10 4.47 -1.18
C TRP A 326 9.86 3.61 -2.43
N TYR A 327 8.88 4.02 -3.23
CA TYR A 327 8.63 3.46 -4.54
C TYR A 327 8.22 4.55 -5.54
N VAL A 328 8.28 4.22 -6.83
CA VAL A 328 7.81 5.06 -7.93
C VAL A 328 6.42 4.61 -8.35
N SER A 329 5.43 5.47 -8.20
CA SER A 329 4.08 5.17 -8.64
C SER A 329 3.94 5.26 -10.16
N SER A 330 3.03 4.44 -10.70
CA SER A 330 2.64 4.45 -12.12
C SER A 330 1.94 5.73 -12.56
N ILE A 331 1.52 6.57 -11.61
CA ILE A 331 0.91 7.86 -11.88
C ILE A 331 1.68 9.00 -11.21
N GLU A 332 1.54 10.18 -11.80
CA GLU A 332 2.01 11.43 -11.23
C GLU A 332 0.88 12.44 -11.27
N LEU A 333 0.46 12.88 -10.08
CA LEU A 333 -0.68 13.80 -9.92
C LEU A 333 -0.24 15.26 -9.91
N GLY A 334 1.06 15.49 -9.72
CA GLY A 334 1.71 16.78 -9.59
C GLY A 334 3.03 16.64 -8.83
N GLN A 335 3.44 17.70 -8.15
CA GLN A 335 4.58 17.69 -7.22
C GLN A 335 4.19 18.39 -5.93
N GLY A 336 4.91 18.10 -4.85
CA GLY A 336 4.67 18.68 -3.53
C GLY A 336 3.42 18.16 -2.83
N ILE A 337 2.95 18.96 -1.88
CA ILE A 337 1.83 18.65 -0.98
C ILE A 337 0.66 19.60 -1.25
N ALA A 338 -0.53 19.03 -1.47
CA ALA A 338 -1.76 19.77 -1.73
C ALA A 338 -2.16 20.69 -0.56
N ALA A 339 -2.88 21.76 -0.89
CA ALA A 339 -3.35 22.78 0.06
C ALA A 339 -4.68 22.40 0.74
N ASP A 340 -4.86 21.13 1.08
CA ASP A 340 -6.16 20.62 1.52
C ASP A 340 -6.21 20.36 3.04
N ASP A 341 -7.44 20.23 3.54
CA ASP A 341 -7.71 19.85 4.92
C ASP A 341 -7.23 18.42 5.21
N ILE A 342 -6.83 18.13 6.46
CA ILE A 342 -6.35 16.81 6.86
C ILE A 342 -7.40 15.70 6.65
N LEU A 343 -8.70 16.04 6.66
CA LEU A 343 -9.81 15.12 6.43
C LEU A 343 -10.21 15.03 4.95
N SER A 344 -9.53 15.76 4.06
CA SER A 344 -9.78 15.67 2.62
C SER A 344 -9.57 14.25 2.11
N THR A 345 -10.57 13.75 1.38
CA THR A 345 -10.55 12.45 0.70
C THR A 345 -9.71 12.47 -0.58
N LYS A 346 -9.24 13.64 -1.00
CA LYS A 346 -8.37 13.83 -2.17
C LYS A 346 -6.93 13.46 -1.84
N PRO A 347 -6.14 13.00 -2.83
CA PRO A 347 -4.71 12.78 -2.65
C PRO A 347 -4.01 14.09 -2.26
N GLN A 348 -3.19 14.04 -1.20
CA GLN A 348 -2.43 15.19 -0.70
C GLN A 348 -0.96 15.14 -1.13
N PHE A 349 -0.39 13.94 -1.26
CA PHE A 349 0.99 13.75 -1.69
C PHE A 349 1.03 13.45 -3.19
N LEU A 350 1.30 14.50 -3.98
CA LEU A 350 1.05 14.51 -5.43
C LEU A 350 2.19 13.92 -6.25
N GLY A 351 3.39 13.90 -5.65
CA GLY A 351 4.63 13.43 -6.28
C GLY A 351 4.54 11.99 -6.76
N ARG A 352 5.37 11.64 -7.75
CA ARG A 352 5.44 10.26 -8.25
C ARG A 352 6.13 9.31 -7.27
N VAL A 353 7.13 9.80 -6.55
CA VAL A 353 7.83 9.03 -5.52
C VAL A 353 7.01 9.10 -4.24
N GLN A 354 6.72 7.96 -3.64
CA GLN A 354 5.91 7.87 -2.41
C GLN A 354 6.61 7.01 -1.36
N PRO A 355 6.54 7.41 -0.07
CA PRO A 355 7.03 6.59 1.02
C PRO A 355 5.99 5.54 1.44
N TYR A 356 6.48 4.45 2.03
CA TYR A 356 5.70 3.50 2.80
C TYR A 356 6.53 3.00 3.98
N SER A 357 5.87 2.64 5.07
CA SER A 357 6.54 2.02 6.21
C SER A 357 6.62 0.51 6.04
N ILE A 358 7.69 -0.07 6.54
CA ILE A 358 7.91 -1.50 6.59
C ILE A 358 8.48 -1.91 7.94
N CYS A 359 8.07 -3.07 8.44
CA CYS A 359 8.80 -3.78 9.49
C CYS A 359 9.21 -5.16 8.96
N LEU A 360 10.50 -5.47 9.12
CA LEU A 360 11.04 -6.81 8.85
C LEU A 360 11.42 -7.47 10.17
N PRO A 361 10.97 -8.71 10.45
CA PRO A 361 11.35 -9.39 11.69
C PRO A 361 12.87 -9.60 11.74
N SER A 362 13.42 -9.75 12.94
CA SER A 362 14.83 -10.09 13.19
C SER A 362 15.28 -11.36 12.46
N THR A 363 14.30 -12.20 12.16
CA THR A 363 14.35 -13.48 11.47
C THR A 363 14.47 -13.36 9.93
N TYR A 364 14.27 -12.17 9.36
CA TYR A 364 14.37 -11.92 7.93
C TYR A 364 15.79 -12.11 7.40
N THR A 365 15.91 -12.83 6.28
CA THR A 365 17.14 -12.97 5.50
C THR A 365 16.79 -13.02 4.02
N ALA A 366 17.59 -12.40 3.15
CA ALA A 366 17.36 -12.42 1.71
C ALA A 366 17.16 -13.87 1.19
N GLY A 367 16.11 -14.08 0.39
CA GLY A 367 15.72 -15.38 -0.14
C GLY A 367 14.80 -16.21 0.78
N ARG A 368 14.58 -15.81 2.04
CA ARG A 368 13.56 -16.42 2.90
C ARG A 368 12.20 -15.83 2.59
N THR A 369 11.26 -16.70 2.24
CA THR A 369 9.87 -16.30 1.97
C THR A 369 9.07 -16.23 3.27
N LEU A 370 8.67 -15.03 3.67
CA LEU A 370 7.85 -14.78 4.87
C LEU A 370 6.42 -14.39 4.50
N PRO A 371 5.42 -14.65 5.36
CA PRO A 371 4.09 -14.07 5.18
C PRO A 371 4.16 -12.53 5.16
N LEU A 372 3.15 -11.91 4.56
CA LEU A 372 3.00 -10.45 4.53
C LEU A 372 1.75 -10.04 5.30
N THR A 373 1.81 -8.92 6.00
CA THR A 373 0.66 -8.25 6.58
C THR A 373 0.56 -6.82 6.04
N LEU A 374 -0.51 -6.53 5.32
CA LEU A 374 -0.90 -5.15 4.99
C LEU A 374 -1.57 -4.57 6.23
N LEU A 375 -0.89 -3.68 6.94
CA LEU A 375 -1.42 -3.03 8.15
C LEU A 375 -1.76 -1.57 7.82
N LEU A 376 -3.03 -1.27 7.61
CA LEU A 376 -3.51 -0.02 7.03
C LEU A 376 -3.81 1.04 8.11
N HIS A 377 -3.35 2.28 7.90
CA HIS A 377 -3.45 3.38 8.86
C HIS A 377 -4.86 3.99 8.96
N SER A 378 -5.11 4.63 10.10
CA SER A 378 -6.33 5.37 10.44
C SER A 378 -6.40 6.73 9.74
N LEU A 379 -7.58 7.34 9.82
CA LEU A 379 -7.86 8.70 9.35
C LEU A 379 -6.90 9.71 9.98
N ALA A 380 -6.52 10.75 9.24
CA ALA A 380 -5.68 11.85 9.71
C ALA A 380 -4.25 11.46 10.18
N LEU A 381 -3.86 10.19 10.01
CA LEU A 381 -2.53 9.65 10.28
C LEU A 381 -1.79 9.38 8.97
N GLY A 382 -0.87 8.42 8.95
CA GLY A 382 -0.10 8.06 7.76
C GLY A 382 0.66 6.77 7.95
N GLN A 383 1.57 6.48 7.02
CA GLN A 383 2.33 5.23 6.93
C GLN A 383 3.06 4.86 8.24
N SER A 384 3.49 5.84 9.02
CA SER A 384 4.29 5.62 10.23
C SER A 384 3.46 5.37 11.50
N GLN A 385 2.12 5.42 11.43
CA GLN A 385 1.23 5.38 12.60
C GLN A 385 1.64 4.32 13.64
N PHE A 386 1.75 3.07 13.22
CA PHE A 386 1.93 1.93 14.12
C PHE A 386 3.33 1.84 14.72
N ALA A 387 4.32 2.53 14.13
CA ALA A 387 5.64 2.65 14.72
C ALA A 387 5.73 3.90 15.62
N ALA A 388 4.95 4.94 15.29
CA ALA A 388 5.05 6.25 15.91
C ALA A 388 4.20 6.43 17.16
N ILE A 389 2.99 5.86 17.25
CA ILE A 389 2.17 6.04 18.46
C ILE A 389 2.75 5.21 19.61
N ASP A 390 2.70 3.89 19.46
CA ASP A 390 3.29 2.89 20.35
C ASP A 390 3.58 1.67 19.43
N PRO A 391 4.77 1.05 19.48
CA PRO A 391 5.15 0.02 18.54
C PRO A 391 4.71 -1.40 18.92
N ARG A 392 3.88 -1.60 19.96
CA ARG A 392 3.50 -2.93 20.44
C ARG A 392 2.74 -3.76 19.42
N LEU A 393 1.68 -3.22 18.80
CA LEU A 393 0.96 -3.88 17.71
C LEU A 393 1.90 -4.21 16.54
N LEU A 394 2.79 -3.27 16.20
CA LEU A 394 3.76 -3.50 15.13
C LEU A 394 4.72 -4.63 15.49
N ASP A 395 5.22 -4.69 16.72
CA ASP A 395 6.10 -5.76 17.22
C ASP A 395 5.40 -7.13 17.21
N GLU A 396 4.15 -7.21 17.69
CA GLU A 396 3.36 -8.45 17.68
C GLU A 396 3.15 -8.99 16.27
N VAL A 397 2.83 -8.11 15.32
CA VAL A 397 2.55 -8.50 13.93
C VAL A 397 3.83 -8.74 13.15
N CYS A 398 4.92 -8.04 13.46
CA CYS A 398 6.19 -8.14 12.75
C CYS A 398 7.07 -9.25 13.34
N GLU A 399 7.52 -9.07 14.58
CA GLU A 399 8.49 -9.94 15.25
C GLU A 399 7.84 -11.24 15.74
N VAL A 400 6.78 -11.15 16.54
CA VAL A 400 6.17 -12.35 17.17
C VAL A 400 5.52 -13.26 16.13
N ARG A 401 4.81 -12.69 15.16
CA ARG A 401 4.16 -13.43 14.08
C ARG A 401 5.13 -13.83 12.94
N ASP A 402 6.36 -13.30 12.93
CA ASP A 402 7.37 -13.52 11.89
C ASP A 402 6.85 -13.18 10.48
N SER A 403 6.39 -11.93 10.32
CA SER A 403 5.73 -11.44 9.10
C SER A 403 6.34 -10.13 8.64
N VAL A 404 6.46 -9.96 7.32
CA VAL A 404 6.77 -8.66 6.72
C VAL A 404 5.53 -7.78 6.87
N VAL A 405 5.63 -6.66 7.58
CA VAL A 405 4.51 -5.74 7.79
C VAL A 405 4.71 -4.49 6.96
N VAL A 406 3.69 -4.06 6.23
CA VAL A 406 3.77 -2.85 5.40
C VAL A 406 2.55 -1.97 5.60
N THR A 407 2.79 -0.66 5.62
CA THR A 407 1.76 0.37 5.72
C THR A 407 1.99 1.40 4.60
N PRO A 408 1.11 1.45 3.58
CA PRO A 408 1.16 2.48 2.53
C PRO A 408 0.75 3.85 3.09
N LEU A 409 1.16 4.96 2.44
CA LEU A 409 0.69 6.32 2.77
C LEU A 409 -0.72 6.60 2.22
N ALA A 410 -1.20 5.76 1.30
CA ALA A 410 -2.50 5.89 0.63
C ALA A 410 -2.68 7.24 -0.09
N ARG A 411 -1.58 7.86 -0.55
CA ARG A 411 -1.51 9.22 -1.12
C ARG A 411 -2.00 10.34 -0.21
N GLY A 412 -2.24 10.06 1.07
CA GLY A 412 -2.74 11.05 1.98
C GLY A 412 -3.40 10.46 3.22
N PRO A 413 -3.59 11.31 4.23
CA PRO A 413 -4.00 10.88 5.55
C PRO A 413 -5.45 10.39 5.63
N SER A 414 -6.28 10.72 4.63
CA SER A 414 -7.74 10.55 4.70
C SER A 414 -8.37 10.14 3.37
N THR A 415 -7.64 9.49 2.46
CA THR A 415 -8.19 9.10 1.14
C THR A 415 -9.20 7.95 1.20
N TRP A 416 -9.40 7.35 2.38
CA TRP A 416 -10.27 6.17 2.60
C TRP A 416 -9.97 4.99 1.66
N TYR A 417 -8.74 4.94 1.13
CA TYR A 417 -8.29 3.92 0.19
C TYR A 417 -9.21 3.81 -1.04
N PHE A 418 -9.73 4.92 -1.53
CA PHE A 418 -10.40 5.02 -2.84
C PHE A 418 -9.43 5.50 -3.92
N ASP A 419 -9.74 5.15 -5.16
CA ASP A 419 -9.01 5.59 -6.35
C ASP A 419 -7.47 5.47 -6.20
N THR A 420 -6.77 6.59 -6.12
CA THR A 420 -5.30 6.62 -6.01
C THR A 420 -4.81 6.09 -4.66
N GLY A 421 -5.63 6.15 -3.60
CA GLY A 421 -5.32 5.53 -2.32
C GLY A 421 -5.39 4.00 -2.38
N GLU A 422 -6.30 3.43 -3.17
CA GLU A 422 -6.29 1.98 -3.45
C GLU A 422 -5.10 1.58 -4.32
N LEU A 423 -4.81 2.38 -5.36
CA LEU A 423 -3.64 2.15 -6.22
C LEU A 423 -2.34 2.06 -5.40
N ASP A 424 -2.14 2.97 -4.46
CA ASP A 424 -0.96 3.03 -3.58
C ASP A 424 -0.75 1.71 -2.80
N VAL A 425 -1.84 1.10 -2.29
CA VAL A 425 -1.78 -0.20 -1.58
C VAL A 425 -1.24 -1.30 -2.49
N TRP A 426 -1.75 -1.38 -3.72
CA TRP A 426 -1.36 -2.41 -4.68
C TRP A 426 0.06 -2.22 -5.19
N GLU A 427 0.47 -0.97 -5.42
CA GLU A 427 1.83 -0.67 -5.83
C GLU A 427 2.82 -0.98 -4.70
N VAL A 428 2.54 -0.60 -3.45
CA VAL A 428 3.39 -0.94 -2.30
C VAL A 428 3.52 -2.45 -2.13
N TRP A 429 2.42 -3.21 -2.20
CA TRP A 429 2.50 -4.67 -2.11
C TRP A 429 3.36 -5.26 -3.23
N ALA A 430 3.14 -4.84 -4.48
CA ALA A 430 3.94 -5.30 -5.62
C ALA A 430 5.45 -5.05 -5.42
N ARG A 431 5.81 -3.86 -4.92
CA ARG A 431 7.21 -3.48 -4.68
C ARG A 431 7.85 -4.28 -3.56
N VAL A 432 7.11 -4.56 -2.50
CA VAL A 432 7.59 -5.36 -1.38
C VAL A 432 7.78 -6.82 -1.81
N ALA A 433 6.82 -7.38 -2.56
CA ALA A 433 6.92 -8.73 -3.10
C ALA A 433 8.13 -8.86 -4.04
N GLU A 434 8.32 -7.90 -4.95
CA GLU A 434 9.44 -7.87 -5.91
C GLU A 434 10.80 -7.71 -5.23
N GLN A 435 10.92 -6.80 -4.25
CA GLN A 435 12.20 -6.43 -3.66
C GLN A 435 12.64 -7.36 -2.51
N LEU A 436 11.69 -7.97 -1.78
CA LEU A 436 11.98 -8.70 -0.54
C LEU A 436 11.57 -10.17 -0.57
N GLY A 437 10.73 -10.59 -1.53
CA GLY A 437 10.34 -11.99 -1.75
C GLY A 437 9.40 -12.55 -0.67
N THR A 438 8.19 -12.00 -0.56
CA THR A 438 7.17 -12.48 0.40
C THR A 438 6.32 -13.64 -0.13
N ASP A 439 5.63 -14.37 0.75
CA ASP A 439 4.70 -15.45 0.37
C ASP A 439 3.33 -14.84 0.01
N PRO A 440 2.99 -14.72 -1.28
CA PRO A 440 1.71 -14.13 -1.68
C PRO A 440 0.51 -14.92 -1.16
N ASN A 441 0.66 -16.22 -0.87
CA ASN A 441 -0.44 -17.06 -0.43
C ASN A 441 -0.75 -16.95 1.06
N ARG A 442 0.08 -16.24 1.82
CA ARG A 442 -0.07 -16.05 3.28
C ARG A 442 -0.21 -14.57 3.65
N THR A 443 -0.74 -13.76 2.75
CA THR A 443 -0.98 -12.35 3.00
C THR A 443 -2.24 -12.13 3.83
N VAL A 444 -2.10 -11.44 4.97
CA VAL A 444 -3.22 -10.93 5.78
C VAL A 444 -3.41 -9.44 5.51
N ILE A 445 -4.66 -9.00 5.46
CA ILE A 445 -5.01 -7.57 5.45
C ILE A 445 -5.58 -7.16 6.79
N SER A 446 -5.10 -6.06 7.35
CA SER A 446 -5.54 -5.51 8.62
C SER A 446 -5.47 -3.99 8.64
N GLY A 447 -6.09 -3.39 9.65
CA GLY A 447 -5.96 -1.96 9.94
C GLY A 447 -6.88 -1.53 11.06
N TYR A 448 -6.66 -0.30 11.53
CA TYR A 448 -7.44 0.34 12.59
C TYR A 448 -8.33 1.45 12.02
N SER A 449 -9.57 1.59 12.50
CA SER A 449 -10.48 2.68 12.10
C SER A 449 -10.67 2.76 10.57
N MET A 450 -10.25 3.83 9.89
CA MET A 450 -10.19 3.93 8.42
C MET A 450 -9.44 2.76 7.77
N GLY A 451 -8.36 2.29 8.38
CA GLY A 451 -7.63 1.10 7.93
C GLY A 451 -8.43 -0.20 8.14
N GLY A 452 -9.24 -0.27 9.20
CA GLY A 452 -10.17 -1.38 9.45
C GLY A 452 -11.28 -1.42 8.41
N TYR A 453 -11.82 -0.25 8.04
CA TYR A 453 -12.71 -0.12 6.88
C TYR A 453 -12.05 -0.63 5.60
N ALA A 454 -10.78 -0.27 5.36
CA ALA A 454 -10.05 -0.71 4.18
C ALA A 454 -9.83 -2.23 4.16
N ALA A 455 -9.64 -2.87 5.32
CA ALA A 455 -9.61 -4.33 5.44
C ALA A 455 -10.95 -4.99 5.03
N TYR A 456 -12.10 -4.37 5.34
CA TYR A 456 -13.37 -4.78 4.74
C TYR A 456 -13.41 -4.51 3.23
N LYS A 457 -13.20 -3.26 2.79
CA LYS A 457 -13.33 -2.84 1.40
C LYS A 457 -12.47 -3.69 0.47
N LEU A 458 -11.17 -3.78 0.73
CA LEU A 458 -10.24 -4.50 -0.12
C LEU A 458 -10.37 -6.02 0.05
N GLY A 459 -10.60 -6.51 1.27
CA GLY A 459 -10.86 -7.92 1.52
C GLY A 459 -12.09 -8.44 0.76
N LEU A 460 -13.19 -7.70 0.80
CA LEU A 460 -14.43 -8.08 0.10
C LEU A 460 -14.35 -7.81 -1.41
N SER A 461 -13.58 -6.83 -1.87
CA SER A 461 -13.40 -6.58 -3.31
C SER A 461 -12.48 -7.62 -3.97
N TYR A 462 -11.52 -8.17 -3.22
CA TYR A 462 -10.55 -9.15 -3.72
C TYR A 462 -10.48 -10.39 -2.79
N PRO A 463 -11.59 -11.11 -2.55
CA PRO A 463 -11.69 -12.11 -1.49
C PRO A 463 -10.78 -13.33 -1.67
N GLN A 464 -10.24 -13.53 -2.87
CA GLN A 464 -9.35 -14.65 -3.17
C GLN A 464 -7.86 -14.38 -2.91
N VAL A 465 -7.46 -13.12 -2.69
CA VAL A 465 -6.03 -12.74 -2.63
C VAL A 465 -5.46 -12.76 -1.21
N PHE A 466 -6.32 -12.72 -0.21
CA PHE A 466 -5.94 -12.71 1.21
C PHE A 466 -6.23 -14.05 1.87
N SER A 467 -5.42 -14.42 2.87
CA SER A 467 -5.67 -15.59 3.70
C SER A 467 -6.63 -15.30 4.86
N GLN A 468 -6.67 -14.06 5.33
CA GLN A 468 -7.56 -13.57 6.39
C GLN A 468 -7.66 -12.04 6.31
N ALA A 469 -8.79 -11.50 6.81
CA ALA A 469 -8.96 -10.08 7.05
C ALA A 469 -9.15 -9.81 8.54
N VAL A 470 -8.47 -8.80 9.09
CA VAL A 470 -8.47 -8.48 10.52
C VAL A 470 -8.85 -7.01 10.70
N VAL A 471 -10.04 -6.77 11.21
CA VAL A 471 -10.64 -5.44 11.33
C VAL A 471 -10.58 -5.00 12.79
N LEU A 472 -9.87 -3.91 13.05
CA LEU A 472 -9.78 -3.29 14.36
C LEU A 472 -10.57 -1.97 14.34
N ALA A 473 -11.65 -1.89 15.10
CA ALA A 473 -12.51 -0.69 15.19
C ALA A 473 -12.95 -0.10 13.82
N GLY A 474 -13.11 -0.93 12.79
CA GLY A 474 -13.38 -0.47 11.43
C GLY A 474 -14.86 -0.18 11.17
N PRO A 475 -15.24 0.99 10.63
CA PRO A 475 -16.62 1.26 10.24
C PRO A 475 -17.04 0.42 9.03
N PRO A 476 -18.34 0.13 8.86
CA PRO A 476 -18.84 -0.63 7.71
C PRO A 476 -18.98 0.20 6.43
N ALA A 477 -18.85 1.53 6.51
CA ALA A 477 -18.98 2.45 5.39
C ALA A 477 -17.85 3.48 5.39
N CYS A 478 -17.62 4.12 4.24
CA CYS A 478 -16.70 5.25 4.14
C CYS A 478 -17.29 6.46 4.89
N GLY A 479 -16.75 6.77 6.06
CA GLY A 479 -17.34 7.68 7.04
C GLY A 479 -17.88 6.94 8.27
N VAL A 480 -18.99 7.43 8.82
CA VAL A 480 -19.59 6.91 10.06
C VAL A 480 -21.01 6.43 9.80
N ARG A 481 -21.33 5.21 10.21
CA ARG A 481 -22.70 4.70 10.25
C ARG A 481 -23.30 4.89 11.65
N LEU A 482 -24.32 5.74 11.75
CA LEU A 482 -24.99 6.01 13.03
C LEU A 482 -26.04 4.95 13.35
N LEU A 483 -26.83 4.57 12.35
CA LEU A 483 -27.88 3.55 12.41
C LEU A 483 -27.93 2.80 11.07
N PRO A 484 -28.57 1.62 11.00
CA PRO A 484 -28.78 0.92 9.73
C PRO A 484 -29.33 1.85 8.64
N ASN A 485 -28.62 1.96 7.52
CA ASN A 485 -28.91 2.86 6.38
C ASN A 485 -28.86 4.37 6.67
N VAL A 486 -28.24 4.80 7.78
CA VAL A 486 -28.04 6.21 8.12
C VAL A 486 -26.54 6.47 8.28
N ASP A 487 -25.93 6.91 7.18
CA ASP A 487 -24.49 7.14 7.07
C ASP A 487 -24.19 8.64 6.98
N ILE A 488 -23.12 9.06 7.65
CA ILE A 488 -22.45 10.35 7.44
C ILE A 488 -21.19 10.04 6.63
N PRO A 489 -21.17 10.36 5.33
CA PRO A 489 -20.01 10.05 4.50
C PRO A 489 -18.82 10.92 4.91
N ALA A 490 -17.60 10.37 4.77
CA ALA A 490 -16.39 11.14 5.02
C ALA A 490 -16.16 12.23 3.96
N ASP A 491 -16.69 12.02 2.75
CA ASP A 491 -16.72 13.01 1.70
C ASP A 491 -18.08 13.73 1.67
N LEU A 492 -18.05 15.05 1.75
CA LEU A 492 -19.26 15.88 1.69
C LEU A 492 -19.79 16.03 0.26
N ASP A 493 -19.00 15.69 -0.76
CA ASP A 493 -19.51 15.46 -2.10
C ASP A 493 -20.32 14.15 -2.12
N LEU A 494 -21.65 14.30 -2.10
CA LEU A 494 -22.58 13.18 -2.12
C LEU A 494 -22.53 12.37 -3.42
N ASP A 495 -21.86 12.85 -4.47
CA ASP A 495 -21.64 12.10 -5.69
C ASP A 495 -20.26 11.41 -5.71
N SER A 496 -19.46 11.51 -4.65
CA SER A 496 -18.18 10.79 -4.55
C SER A 496 -18.35 9.27 -4.40
N PRO A 497 -17.33 8.47 -4.79
CA PRO A 497 -17.31 7.03 -4.51
C PRO A 497 -17.42 6.70 -3.03
N CYS A 498 -16.77 7.48 -2.16
CA CYS A 498 -16.88 7.33 -0.71
C CYS A 498 -18.34 7.43 -0.25
N ALA A 499 -19.09 8.44 -0.73
CA ALA A 499 -20.46 8.67 -0.29
C ALA A 499 -21.48 7.66 -0.82
N ARG A 500 -21.23 7.01 -1.97
CA ARG A 500 -22.22 6.15 -2.65
C ARG A 500 -21.86 4.68 -2.74
N GLU A 501 -20.58 4.40 -2.92
CA GLU A 501 -20.02 3.06 -3.07
C GLU A 501 -19.19 2.66 -1.84
N GLY A 502 -19.27 3.45 -0.75
CA GLY A 502 -18.54 3.22 0.49
C GLY A 502 -19.09 2.10 1.36
N ASP A 503 -20.35 1.69 1.20
CA ASP A 503 -21.00 0.70 2.05
C ASP A 503 -20.53 -0.74 1.75
N THR A 504 -19.81 -1.35 2.71
CA THR A 504 -19.28 -2.71 2.58
C THR A 504 -20.28 -3.80 2.95
N TRP A 505 -21.41 -3.45 3.58
CA TRP A 505 -22.43 -4.43 3.97
C TRP A 505 -22.96 -5.24 2.79
N LYS A 506 -23.20 -4.56 1.65
CA LYS A 506 -23.65 -5.21 0.40
C LYS A 506 -22.62 -6.17 -0.20
N LEU A 507 -21.37 -6.08 0.21
CA LEU A 507 -20.28 -6.92 -0.29
C LEU A 507 -19.99 -8.12 0.63
N LEU A 508 -20.63 -8.24 1.81
CA LEU A 508 -20.38 -9.33 2.76
C LEU A 508 -20.62 -10.73 2.17
N VAL A 509 -21.45 -10.85 1.13
CA VAL A 509 -21.65 -12.11 0.40
C VAL A 509 -20.33 -12.69 -0.17
N ASN A 510 -19.32 -11.84 -0.38
CA ASN A 510 -17.99 -12.18 -0.89
C ASN A 510 -17.09 -12.86 0.16
N ALA A 511 -17.41 -12.74 1.46
CA ALA A 511 -16.58 -13.23 2.55
C ALA A 511 -16.62 -14.76 2.76
N ARG A 512 -17.39 -15.52 1.95
CA ARG A 512 -17.57 -16.98 2.11
C ARG A 512 -16.27 -17.72 2.38
N TRP A 513 -15.23 -17.36 1.63
CA TRP A 513 -13.95 -18.03 1.61
C TRP A 513 -12.82 -17.24 2.31
N LEU A 514 -13.07 -15.99 2.69
CA LEU A 514 -12.14 -15.13 3.41
C LEU A 514 -12.57 -15.02 4.87
N PRO A 515 -11.89 -15.69 5.83
CA PRO A 515 -12.24 -15.57 7.24
C PRO A 515 -11.93 -14.17 7.79
N TYR A 516 -12.78 -13.70 8.69
CA TYR A 516 -12.63 -12.39 9.36
C TYR A 516 -12.32 -12.52 10.85
N VAL A 517 -11.41 -11.70 11.35
CA VAL A 517 -11.27 -11.39 12.79
C VAL A 517 -11.69 -9.94 12.97
N ILE A 518 -12.66 -9.69 13.83
CA ILE A 518 -13.25 -8.37 14.05
C ILE A 518 -13.15 -8.08 15.53
N ALA A 519 -12.58 -6.94 15.88
CA ALA A 519 -12.45 -6.51 17.27
C ALA A 519 -12.96 -5.07 17.42
N HIS A 520 -13.84 -4.84 18.39
CA HIS A 520 -14.53 -3.55 18.53
C HIS A 520 -14.78 -3.17 19.98
N GLY A 521 -14.61 -1.89 20.30
CA GLY A 521 -14.96 -1.32 21.61
C GLY A 521 -16.46 -1.05 21.73
N LEU A 522 -17.07 -1.37 22.88
CA LEU A 522 -18.50 -1.12 23.08
C LEU A 522 -18.81 0.37 23.28
N VAL A 523 -17.85 1.11 23.84
CA VAL A 523 -17.98 2.56 24.12
C VAL A 523 -17.30 3.42 23.06
N ASP A 524 -16.97 2.83 21.90
CA ASP A 524 -16.43 3.50 20.73
C ASP A 524 -17.35 4.64 20.27
N GLU A 525 -16.83 5.86 20.45
CA GLU A 525 -17.53 7.12 20.23
C GLU A 525 -17.46 7.60 18.78
N LEU A 526 -16.54 7.07 17.97
CA LEU A 526 -16.33 7.49 16.57
C LEU A 526 -16.92 6.49 15.57
N VAL A 527 -16.86 5.20 15.89
CA VAL A 527 -17.43 4.10 15.13
C VAL A 527 -18.43 3.37 16.02
N PRO A 528 -19.72 3.76 15.98
CA PRO A 528 -20.73 3.21 16.85
C PRO A 528 -20.79 1.68 16.79
N PHE A 529 -20.71 1.02 17.94
CA PHE A 529 -20.74 -0.45 18.05
C PHE A 529 -21.88 -1.12 17.25
N ALA A 530 -23.06 -0.49 17.20
CA ALA A 530 -24.21 -1.00 16.47
C ALA A 530 -23.91 -1.24 14.98
N SER A 531 -23.02 -0.43 14.38
CA SER A 531 -22.61 -0.56 12.99
C SER A 531 -21.70 -1.78 12.75
N ALA A 532 -20.79 -2.08 13.68
CA ALA A 532 -19.98 -3.29 13.64
C ALA A 532 -20.81 -4.55 13.91
N ALA A 533 -21.75 -4.48 14.86
CA ALA A 533 -22.67 -5.57 15.16
C ALA A 533 -23.56 -5.92 13.94
N GLU A 534 -24.00 -4.94 13.16
CA GLU A 534 -24.75 -5.17 11.91
C GLU A 534 -23.96 -6.04 10.92
N GLN A 535 -22.66 -5.77 10.72
CA GLN A 535 -21.80 -6.58 9.85
C GLN A 535 -21.67 -8.01 10.35
N VAL A 536 -21.43 -8.19 11.65
CA VAL A 536 -21.24 -9.50 12.27
C VAL A 536 -22.52 -10.33 12.20
N LEU A 537 -23.68 -9.73 12.44
CA LEU A 537 -24.97 -10.41 12.33
C LEU A 537 -25.26 -10.88 10.90
N GLU A 538 -24.84 -10.13 9.88
CA GLU A 538 -24.97 -10.55 8.49
C GLU A 538 -23.99 -11.69 8.15
N LEU A 539 -22.75 -11.65 8.66
CA LEU A 539 -21.81 -12.79 8.54
C LEU A 539 -22.36 -14.05 9.20
N ASP A 540 -22.96 -13.93 10.40
CA ASP A 540 -23.66 -15.02 11.09
C ASP A 540 -24.84 -15.56 10.25
N ARG A 541 -25.66 -14.66 9.68
CA ARG A 541 -26.81 -15.03 8.83
C ARG A 541 -26.38 -15.76 7.56
N LEU A 542 -25.25 -15.35 6.97
CA LEU A 542 -24.63 -16.00 5.81
C LEU A 542 -23.93 -17.32 6.18
N GLY A 543 -23.66 -17.54 7.47
CA GLY A 543 -22.95 -18.71 7.98
C GLY A 543 -21.45 -18.67 7.67
N TYR A 544 -20.86 -17.48 7.55
CA TYR A 544 -19.47 -17.30 7.13
C TYR A 544 -18.50 -17.23 8.33
N ARG A 545 -17.29 -17.74 8.11
CA ARG A 545 -16.28 -17.90 9.17
C ARG A 545 -15.82 -16.54 9.68
N HIS A 546 -16.02 -16.29 10.95
CA HIS A 546 -15.54 -15.08 11.60
C HIS A 546 -15.33 -15.28 13.09
N ARG A 547 -14.46 -14.47 13.68
CA ARG A 547 -14.37 -14.23 15.10
C ARG A 547 -14.67 -12.77 15.36
N PHE A 548 -15.58 -12.49 16.28
CA PHE A 548 -15.89 -11.15 16.74
C PHE A 548 -15.62 -11.05 18.24
N THR A 549 -14.74 -10.13 18.63
CA THR A 549 -14.50 -9.80 20.04
C THR A 549 -15.01 -8.39 20.33
N VAL A 550 -15.77 -8.25 21.41
CA VAL A 550 -16.28 -6.97 21.92
C VAL A 550 -15.61 -6.66 23.24
N TYR A 551 -15.07 -5.46 23.37
CA TYR A 551 -14.48 -4.98 24.61
C TYR A 551 -15.40 -3.94 25.28
N PRO A 552 -16.04 -4.27 26.41
CA PRO A 552 -17.06 -3.41 27.02
C PRO A 552 -16.56 -2.02 27.44
N LEU A 553 -15.26 -1.84 27.62
CA LEU A 553 -14.66 -0.62 28.19
C LEU A 553 -13.73 0.12 27.21
N GLU A 554 -13.43 -0.44 26.03
CA GLU A 554 -12.57 0.24 25.06
C GLU A 554 -13.35 1.31 24.29
N ASP A 555 -12.77 2.50 24.25
CA ASP A 555 -13.18 3.62 23.39
C ASP A 555 -12.30 3.69 22.13
N HIS A 556 -12.58 4.59 21.19
CA HIS A 556 -11.90 4.59 19.90
C HIS A 556 -10.47 5.16 19.95
N ILE A 557 -10.20 6.13 20.82
CA ILE A 557 -8.95 6.90 20.81
C ILE A 557 -7.98 6.36 21.84
N ALA A 558 -8.43 6.10 23.06
CA ALA A 558 -7.60 5.51 24.10
C ALA A 558 -7.11 4.13 23.69
N TRP A 559 -7.91 3.32 22.98
CA TRP A 559 -7.49 1.97 22.60
C TRP A 559 -6.30 1.99 21.63
N VAL A 560 -6.30 2.86 20.61
CA VAL A 560 -5.16 3.02 19.69
C VAL A 560 -3.93 3.64 20.38
N LEU A 561 -4.13 4.56 21.34
CA LEU A 561 -3.02 5.14 22.11
C LEU A 561 -2.42 4.16 23.12
N GLN A 562 -3.25 3.24 23.64
CA GLN A 562 -2.81 2.16 24.51
C GLN A 562 -2.19 1.01 23.72
N ASP A 563 -2.46 0.87 22.43
CA ASP A 563 -1.86 -0.14 21.55
C ASP A 563 -1.89 -1.58 22.10
N LYS A 564 -3.04 -1.95 22.67
CA LYS A 564 -3.31 -3.27 23.26
C LYS A 564 -4.18 -4.11 22.34
N PHE A 565 -3.57 -4.93 21.50
CA PHE A 565 -4.26 -5.70 20.47
C PHE A 565 -3.98 -7.22 20.55
N GLU A 566 -3.39 -7.70 21.63
CA GLU A 566 -2.89 -9.05 21.80
C GLU A 566 -3.95 -10.12 21.47
N ASP A 567 -5.23 -9.94 21.89
CA ASP A 567 -6.30 -10.90 21.57
C ASP A 567 -6.59 -10.99 20.05
N PRO A 568 -6.94 -9.91 19.33
CA PRO A 568 -7.19 -10.01 17.90
C PRO A 568 -5.95 -10.48 17.14
N ILE A 569 -4.74 -10.07 17.56
CA ILE A 569 -3.49 -10.50 16.93
C ILE A 569 -3.21 -11.99 17.14
N ALA A 570 -3.52 -12.55 18.33
CA ALA A 570 -3.43 -13.99 18.58
C ALA A 570 -4.34 -14.84 17.66
N HIS A 571 -5.35 -14.22 17.06
CA HIS A 571 -6.26 -14.85 16.09
C HIS A 571 -5.93 -14.55 14.64
N MET A 572 -4.86 -13.79 14.38
CA MET A 572 -4.29 -13.68 13.03
C MET A 572 -3.66 -15.02 12.64
N GLY A 573 -4.26 -15.71 11.68
CA GLY A 573 -3.80 -17.02 11.21
C GLY A 573 -2.70 -16.89 10.16
N THR A 574 -1.69 -17.76 10.16
CA THR A 574 -0.65 -17.83 9.11
C THR A 574 -1.03 -18.76 7.96
N GLY A 575 -2.31 -19.13 7.86
CA GLY A 575 -2.81 -20.09 6.87
C GLY A 575 -2.69 -19.63 5.42
N LEU A 576 -2.88 -20.57 4.50
CA LEU A 576 -2.96 -20.28 3.07
C LEU A 576 -4.32 -19.65 2.73
N ARG A 577 -4.34 -18.78 1.72
CA ARG A 577 -5.58 -18.32 1.07
C ARG A 577 -6.36 -19.48 0.44
N GLN A 578 -7.64 -19.25 0.18
CA GLN A 578 -8.51 -20.25 -0.43
C GLN A 578 -8.19 -20.43 -1.93
N ALA A 579 -7.90 -21.66 -2.35
CA ALA A 579 -7.82 -22.04 -3.76
C ALA A 579 -9.22 -22.24 -4.38
N ASP A 580 -9.31 -22.65 -5.65
CA ASP A 580 -10.60 -22.80 -6.37
C ASP A 580 -11.73 -23.47 -5.56
N PRO A 581 -12.76 -22.72 -5.15
CA PRO A 581 -13.91 -23.27 -4.47
C PRO A 581 -14.95 -23.80 -5.46
N GLY A 582 -15.86 -24.65 -4.99
CA GLY A 582 -17.02 -25.10 -5.74
C GLY A 582 -18.11 -24.05 -5.87
N HIS A 583 -18.27 -23.18 -4.88
CA HIS A 583 -19.30 -22.15 -4.83
C HIS A 583 -18.68 -20.76 -4.66
N ILE A 584 -18.86 -19.91 -5.66
CA ILE A 584 -18.50 -18.49 -5.65
C ILE A 584 -19.78 -17.66 -5.57
N THR A 585 -19.86 -16.79 -4.57
CA THR A 585 -20.83 -15.68 -4.54
C THR A 585 -20.01 -14.40 -4.54
N PHE A 586 -20.24 -13.51 -5.51
CA PHE A 586 -19.44 -12.30 -5.67
C PHE A 586 -20.30 -11.13 -6.12
N ALA A 587 -20.29 -10.05 -5.34
CA ALA A 587 -20.92 -8.77 -5.63
C ALA A 587 -19.87 -7.65 -5.71
N TRP A 588 -20.07 -6.66 -6.57
CA TRP A 588 -19.18 -5.51 -6.65
C TRP A 588 -19.93 -4.25 -7.08
N TYR A 589 -19.39 -3.09 -6.71
CA TYR A 589 -19.81 -1.79 -7.24
C TYR A 589 -19.10 -1.52 -8.57
N PRO A 590 -19.82 -1.46 -9.71
CA PRO A 590 -19.19 -1.23 -11.01
C PRO A 590 -18.46 0.13 -11.09
N GLN A 591 -18.90 1.11 -10.30
CA GLN A 591 -18.31 2.46 -10.26
C GLN A 591 -16.92 2.49 -9.64
N LEU A 592 -16.54 1.45 -8.88
CA LEU A 592 -15.20 1.33 -8.29
C LEU A 592 -14.20 0.65 -9.23
N VAL A 593 -14.65 0.15 -10.40
CA VAL A 593 -13.74 -0.38 -11.42
C VAL A 593 -13.13 0.79 -12.18
N ARG A 594 -11.81 0.96 -12.07
CA ARG A 594 -11.04 2.06 -12.66
C ARG A 594 -9.95 1.51 -13.58
N PRO A 595 -10.26 1.22 -14.85
CA PRO A 595 -9.30 0.67 -15.81
C PRO A 595 -8.08 1.59 -16.04
N ASP A 596 -8.27 2.91 -15.92
CA ASP A 596 -7.22 3.92 -16.02
C ASP A 596 -6.17 3.77 -14.91
N LEU A 597 -6.61 3.47 -13.69
CA LEU A 597 -5.71 3.16 -12.58
C LEU A 597 -5.30 1.67 -12.56
N GLY A 598 -6.03 0.81 -13.27
CA GLY A 598 -5.83 -0.64 -13.27
C GLY A 598 -6.27 -1.31 -11.97
N ILE A 599 -7.28 -0.74 -11.30
CA ILE A 599 -7.88 -1.26 -10.07
C ILE A 599 -9.34 -1.66 -10.32
N GLY A 600 -9.88 -2.46 -9.40
CA GLY A 600 -11.21 -3.04 -9.45
C GLY A 600 -11.17 -4.55 -9.66
N PRO A 601 -12.18 -5.28 -9.17
CA PRO A 601 -12.27 -6.72 -9.36
C PRO A 601 -12.47 -7.05 -10.84
N HIS A 602 -11.62 -7.94 -11.35
CA HIS A 602 -11.69 -8.45 -12.73
C HIS A 602 -11.66 -9.98 -12.77
N GLN A 603 -11.30 -10.64 -11.67
CA GLN A 603 -11.20 -12.08 -11.54
C GLN A 603 -11.47 -12.51 -10.09
N VAL A 604 -12.25 -13.59 -9.94
CA VAL A 604 -12.50 -14.32 -8.68
C VAL A 604 -12.44 -15.83 -8.96
N TRP A 605 -11.35 -16.47 -8.54
CA TRP A 605 -11.02 -17.87 -8.79
C TRP A 605 -11.15 -18.23 -10.28
N TRP A 606 -12.02 -19.17 -10.62
CA TRP A 606 -12.29 -19.63 -11.99
C TRP A 606 -13.29 -18.76 -12.77
N LEU A 607 -13.65 -17.58 -12.25
CA LEU A 607 -14.38 -16.54 -12.97
C LEU A 607 -13.45 -15.36 -13.29
N SER A 608 -13.44 -14.89 -14.53
CA SER A 608 -12.67 -13.72 -14.96
C SER A 608 -13.47 -12.82 -15.90
N ASP A 609 -12.89 -11.70 -16.32
CA ASP A 609 -13.48 -10.75 -17.26
C ASP A 609 -14.87 -10.26 -16.83
N LEU A 610 -15.06 -10.08 -15.51
CA LEU A 610 -16.32 -9.65 -14.92
C LEU A 610 -16.65 -8.23 -15.40
N THR A 611 -17.84 -8.06 -15.99
CA THR A 611 -18.35 -6.77 -16.42
C THR A 611 -19.81 -6.62 -16.02
N ALA A 612 -20.19 -5.43 -15.57
CA ALA A 612 -21.57 -5.12 -15.23
C ALA A 612 -22.33 -4.63 -16.46
N ASP A 613 -23.65 -4.81 -16.46
CA ASP A 613 -24.50 -4.25 -17.49
C ASP A 613 -24.39 -2.70 -17.48
N PRO A 614 -24.37 -2.02 -18.64
CA PRO A 614 -24.25 -0.57 -18.70
C PRO A 614 -25.32 0.18 -17.89
N SER A 615 -26.54 -0.35 -17.78
CA SER A 615 -27.62 0.26 -17.00
C SER A 615 -27.39 0.17 -15.48
N VAL A 616 -26.59 -0.80 -15.02
CA VAL A 616 -26.17 -0.90 -13.62
C VAL A 616 -25.00 0.04 -13.38
N THR A 617 -24.03 0.07 -14.29
CA THR A 617 -22.87 0.98 -14.22
C THR A 617 -23.30 2.44 -14.15
N ALA A 618 -24.37 2.83 -14.86
CA ALA A 618 -24.92 4.17 -14.84
C ALA A 618 -25.60 4.58 -13.52
N ARG A 619 -25.79 3.66 -12.56
CA ARG A 619 -26.50 3.92 -11.29
C ARG A 619 -25.57 3.73 -10.08
N ARG A 620 -25.21 4.84 -9.43
CA ARG A 620 -24.42 4.88 -8.19
C ARG A 620 -25.03 4.01 -7.08
N GLY A 621 -24.17 3.40 -6.26
CA GLY A 621 -24.55 2.63 -5.08
C GLY A 621 -25.30 1.32 -5.35
N VAL A 622 -25.37 0.88 -6.61
CA VAL A 622 -25.94 -0.42 -7.02
C VAL A 622 -24.81 -1.40 -7.29
N VAL A 623 -24.97 -2.63 -6.79
CA VAL A 623 -24.02 -3.72 -7.03
C VAL A 623 -24.47 -4.61 -8.19
N ALA A 624 -23.51 -5.16 -8.92
CA ALA A 624 -23.72 -6.35 -9.75
C ALA A 624 -23.34 -7.60 -8.94
N GLU A 625 -23.98 -8.74 -9.18
CA GLU A 625 -23.77 -9.98 -8.43
C GLU A 625 -23.72 -11.21 -9.35
N VAL A 626 -22.77 -12.10 -9.08
CA VAL A 626 -22.70 -13.45 -9.63
C VAL A 626 -22.73 -14.48 -8.50
N ASP A 627 -23.66 -15.44 -8.59
CA ASP A 627 -23.68 -16.65 -7.77
C ASP A 627 -23.44 -17.85 -8.69
N ALA A 628 -22.24 -18.43 -8.59
CA ALA A 628 -21.73 -19.48 -9.45
C ALA A 628 -21.39 -20.72 -8.63
N ARG A 629 -22.03 -21.84 -8.92
CA ARG A 629 -21.83 -23.10 -8.19
C ARG A 629 -21.54 -24.24 -9.15
N SER A 630 -20.30 -24.71 -9.13
CA SER A 630 -19.91 -25.94 -9.81
C SER A 630 -20.17 -27.14 -8.93
N TYR A 631 -20.97 -28.07 -9.41
CA TYR A 631 -21.14 -29.38 -8.78
C TYR A 631 -20.13 -30.38 -9.33
N ALA A 632 -19.42 -30.03 -10.41
CA ALA A 632 -18.30 -30.79 -10.93
C ALA A 632 -17.03 -30.63 -10.08
N ARG A 633 -16.96 -29.53 -9.32
CA ARG A 633 -16.01 -29.31 -8.22
C ARG A 633 -16.80 -29.04 -6.94
N PRO A 634 -17.40 -30.05 -6.29
CA PRO A 634 -18.20 -29.78 -5.11
C PRO A 634 -17.31 -29.47 -3.91
N ASP A 635 -17.67 -28.43 -3.15
CA ASP A 635 -17.05 -28.18 -1.86
C ASP A 635 -17.33 -29.36 -0.90
N PRO A 636 -16.40 -29.70 0.00
CA PRO A 636 -16.69 -30.61 1.09
C PRO A 636 -17.93 -30.16 1.87
N THR A 637 -18.71 -31.11 2.37
CA THR A 637 -19.78 -30.74 3.30
C THR A 637 -19.17 -30.05 4.51
N HIS A 638 -19.91 -29.14 5.12
CA HIS A 638 -19.50 -28.55 6.39
C HIS A 638 -20.71 -28.34 7.28
N THR A 639 -20.46 -28.35 8.58
CA THR A 639 -21.45 -27.94 9.59
C THR A 639 -20.93 -26.72 10.31
N ILE A 640 -21.81 -25.76 10.56
CA ILE A 640 -21.48 -24.54 11.30
C ILE A 640 -21.31 -24.89 12.78
N ARG A 641 -20.26 -24.34 13.39
CA ARG A 641 -20.02 -24.39 14.84
C ARG A 641 -19.93 -22.98 15.38
N HIS A 642 -20.69 -22.70 16.44
CA HIS A 642 -20.60 -21.46 17.18
C HIS A 642 -19.85 -21.69 18.48
N HIS A 643 -18.87 -20.83 18.74
CA HIS A 643 -18.14 -20.73 19.98
C HIS A 643 -18.39 -19.36 20.59
N ARG A 644 -18.60 -19.31 21.90
CA ARG A 644 -18.74 -18.06 22.65
C ARG A 644 -17.95 -18.18 23.93
N GLY A 645 -17.38 -17.07 24.38
CA GLY A 645 -16.61 -17.08 25.62
C GLY A 645 -16.19 -15.70 26.05
N VAL A 646 -15.31 -15.69 27.04
CA VAL A 646 -14.74 -14.50 27.64
C VAL A 646 -13.25 -14.46 27.31
N VAL A 647 -12.76 -13.28 26.96
CA VAL A 647 -11.33 -12.98 26.88
C VAL A 647 -10.95 -12.42 28.24
N LEU A 648 -10.13 -13.15 28.99
CA LEU A 648 -9.67 -12.74 30.33
C LEU A 648 -8.32 -12.01 30.28
N ASN A 649 -7.85 -11.66 29.09
CA ASN A 649 -6.69 -10.80 28.92
C ASN A 649 -7.01 -9.38 29.41
N PHE A 650 -5.98 -8.67 29.88
CA PHE A 650 -6.03 -7.25 30.25
C PHE A 650 -5.28 -6.35 29.26
N GLU A 651 -4.78 -6.95 28.17
CA GLU A 651 -4.30 -6.26 26.99
C GLU A 651 -5.08 -6.79 25.77
N PRO A 652 -6.16 -6.14 25.29
CA PRO A 652 -6.91 -5.02 25.88
C PRO A 652 -7.78 -5.44 27.08
N THR A 653 -8.72 -4.60 27.52
CA THR A 653 -9.65 -4.96 28.62
C THR A 653 -10.39 -6.28 28.37
N PRO A 654 -10.83 -7.00 29.43
CA PRO A 654 -11.55 -8.26 29.28
C PRO A 654 -12.75 -8.14 28.34
N GLY A 655 -12.79 -9.02 27.34
CA GLY A 655 -13.77 -9.00 26.26
C GLY A 655 -14.75 -10.16 26.26
N LEU A 656 -15.75 -10.08 25.40
CA LEU A 656 -16.66 -11.17 25.05
C LEU A 656 -16.43 -11.52 23.59
N TYR A 657 -16.27 -12.81 23.27
CA TYR A 657 -16.15 -13.23 21.88
C TYR A 657 -17.29 -14.13 21.43
N SER A 658 -17.65 -13.99 20.15
CA SER A 658 -18.42 -14.96 19.38
C SER A 658 -17.64 -15.36 18.15
N GLN A 659 -17.65 -16.65 17.83
CA GLN A 659 -16.90 -17.19 16.71
C GLN A 659 -17.76 -18.21 15.98
N LEU A 660 -17.79 -18.09 14.66
CA LEU A 660 -18.42 -19.04 13.75
C LEU A 660 -17.31 -19.70 12.94
N ASP A 661 -17.22 -21.02 13.04
CA ASP A 661 -16.32 -21.84 12.24
C ASP A 661 -17.05 -22.93 11.46
N TRP A 662 -16.35 -23.49 10.48
CA TRP A 662 -16.81 -24.66 9.76
C TRP A 662 -16.08 -25.91 10.22
N GLN A 663 -16.84 -26.91 10.64
CA GLN A 663 -16.32 -28.25 10.73
C GLN A 663 -16.46 -28.92 9.36
N VAL A 664 -15.32 -29.10 8.67
CA VAL A 664 -15.26 -29.75 7.36
C VAL A 664 -15.59 -31.23 7.50
N GLY A 665 -16.52 -31.69 6.67
CA GLY A 665 -17.04 -33.03 6.58
C GLY A 665 -16.43 -33.83 5.43
N ARG A 666 -17.20 -34.79 4.91
CA ARG A 666 -16.72 -35.69 3.85
C ARG A 666 -16.68 -34.99 2.49
N PRO A 667 -15.72 -35.36 1.62
CA PRO A 667 -15.78 -34.98 0.21
C PRO A 667 -17.08 -35.42 -0.44
N VAL A 668 -17.56 -34.64 -1.41
CA VAL A 668 -18.76 -34.92 -2.20
C VAL A 668 -18.33 -35.37 -3.60
N GLY A 669 -19.04 -36.34 -4.19
CA GLY A 669 -18.77 -36.80 -5.55
C GLY A 669 -19.17 -35.74 -6.59
N PRO A 670 -18.38 -35.57 -7.67
CA PRO A 670 -18.68 -34.56 -8.68
C PRO A 670 -19.92 -34.92 -9.51
N LEU A 671 -20.66 -33.90 -9.93
CA LEU A 671 -21.80 -34.00 -10.82
C LEU A 671 -21.58 -33.11 -12.06
N PRO A 672 -22.04 -33.51 -13.26
CA PRO A 672 -21.75 -32.82 -14.52
C PRO A 672 -22.59 -31.55 -14.72
N TYR A 673 -22.70 -30.70 -13.71
CA TYR A 673 -23.43 -29.45 -13.85
C TYR A 673 -22.88 -28.30 -13.02
N LEU A 674 -23.18 -27.10 -13.51
CA LEU A 674 -22.87 -25.82 -12.88
C LEU A 674 -24.10 -24.93 -12.97
N THR A 675 -24.34 -24.10 -11.96
CA THR A 675 -25.37 -23.06 -11.98
C THR A 675 -24.75 -21.68 -11.92
N LEU A 676 -25.22 -20.78 -12.78
CA LEU A 676 -24.89 -19.34 -12.77
C LEU A 676 -26.17 -18.55 -12.57
N ARG A 677 -26.21 -17.73 -11.53
CA ARG A 677 -27.21 -16.68 -11.35
C ARG A 677 -26.50 -15.33 -11.47
N LEU A 678 -26.98 -14.51 -12.39
CA LEU A 678 -26.40 -13.24 -12.78
C LEU A 678 -27.43 -12.13 -12.50
N ILE A 679 -27.01 -11.12 -11.73
CA ILE A 679 -27.82 -9.94 -11.43
C ILE A 679 -27.01 -8.72 -11.84
N GLY A 680 -27.48 -8.02 -12.87
CA GLY A 680 -26.80 -6.83 -13.38
C GLY A 680 -25.45 -7.09 -14.04
N VAL A 681 -25.17 -8.32 -14.48
CA VAL A 681 -23.90 -8.73 -15.08
C VAL A 681 -24.01 -8.68 -16.60
N GLY A 682 -23.14 -7.90 -17.24
CA GLY A 682 -23.05 -7.77 -18.70
C GLY A 682 -22.17 -8.83 -19.36
N GLY A 683 -21.22 -9.40 -18.62
CA GLY A 683 -20.40 -10.49 -19.11
C GLY A 683 -19.41 -11.06 -18.11
N LEU A 684 -18.98 -12.30 -18.38
CA LEU A 684 -17.95 -13.00 -17.62
C LEU A 684 -17.31 -14.13 -18.45
N THR A 685 -16.13 -14.57 -18.03
CA THR A 685 -15.49 -15.80 -18.45
C THR A 685 -15.60 -16.85 -17.35
N VAL A 686 -15.97 -18.07 -17.70
CA VAL A 686 -15.95 -19.27 -16.84
C VAL A 686 -14.84 -20.18 -17.32
N ASP A 687 -13.83 -20.41 -16.50
CA ASP A 687 -12.82 -21.44 -16.76
C ASP A 687 -13.42 -22.82 -16.48
N VAL A 688 -13.84 -23.53 -17.53
CA VAL A 688 -14.54 -24.81 -17.40
C VAL A 688 -13.62 -25.93 -16.94
N ALA A 689 -12.30 -25.80 -17.10
CA ALA A 689 -11.34 -26.77 -16.59
C ALA A 689 -11.16 -26.59 -15.08
N ARG A 690 -10.95 -25.36 -14.62
CA ARG A 690 -10.83 -25.05 -13.19
C ARG A 690 -12.13 -25.26 -12.44
N ALA A 691 -13.27 -24.97 -13.05
CA ALA A 691 -14.58 -25.33 -12.50
C ALA A 691 -14.85 -26.85 -12.47
N GLY A 692 -13.98 -27.69 -13.05
CA GLY A 692 -14.06 -29.16 -13.03
C GLY A 692 -14.95 -29.77 -14.11
N LEU A 693 -15.54 -28.98 -15.00
CA LEU A 693 -16.47 -29.45 -16.04
C LEU A 693 -15.75 -30.11 -17.22
N ALA A 694 -14.53 -29.67 -17.55
CA ALA A 694 -13.78 -30.14 -18.72
C ALA A 694 -13.32 -31.61 -18.61
N GLY A 695 -13.20 -32.14 -17.39
CA GLY A 695 -12.83 -33.53 -17.13
C GLY A 695 -13.97 -34.53 -17.30
N LEU A 696 -15.20 -34.06 -17.57
CA LEU A 696 -16.39 -34.88 -17.65
C LEU A 696 -16.82 -35.11 -19.11
N PRO A 697 -17.37 -36.28 -19.48
CA PRO A 697 -17.78 -36.58 -20.87
C PRO A 697 -18.86 -35.63 -21.41
N SER A 698 -19.75 -35.18 -20.53
CA SER A 698 -20.74 -34.14 -20.82
C SER A 698 -20.98 -33.35 -19.55
N SER A 699 -21.22 -32.04 -19.70
CA SER A 699 -21.44 -31.11 -18.61
C SER A 699 -22.51 -30.08 -19.00
N THR A 700 -23.30 -29.60 -18.05
CA THR A 700 -24.34 -28.58 -18.29
C THR A 700 -24.15 -27.37 -17.40
N ILE A 701 -24.19 -26.17 -17.97
CA ILE A 701 -24.25 -24.90 -17.23
C ILE A 701 -25.67 -24.35 -17.35
N THR A 702 -26.38 -24.25 -16.23
CA THR A 702 -27.69 -23.55 -16.17
C THR A 702 -27.46 -22.10 -15.82
N VAL A 703 -27.91 -21.19 -16.67
CA VAL A 703 -27.76 -19.75 -16.49
C VAL A 703 -29.13 -19.12 -16.21
N VAL A 704 -29.19 -18.26 -15.20
CA VAL A 704 -30.32 -17.36 -14.94
C VAL A 704 -29.77 -15.95 -14.87
N SER A 705 -30.23 -15.07 -15.76
CA SER A 705 -29.78 -13.68 -15.83
C SER A 705 -30.97 -12.72 -15.86
N ASP A 706 -30.86 -11.59 -15.15
CA ASP A 706 -31.85 -10.50 -15.21
C ASP A 706 -31.61 -9.52 -16.37
N THR A 707 -30.43 -9.60 -16.97
CA THR A 707 -29.91 -8.76 -18.05
C THR A 707 -29.34 -9.64 -19.16
N ALA A 708 -29.08 -9.07 -20.33
CA ALA A 708 -28.35 -9.80 -21.37
C ALA A 708 -26.88 -9.90 -20.97
N ALA A 709 -26.30 -11.10 -21.03
CA ALA A 709 -24.92 -11.34 -20.62
C ALA A 709 -24.13 -12.07 -21.72
N GLN A 710 -22.84 -11.73 -21.85
CA GLN A 710 -21.89 -12.48 -22.65
C GLN A 710 -21.10 -13.45 -21.75
N ILE A 711 -21.24 -14.75 -21.98
CA ILE A 711 -20.52 -15.79 -21.23
C ILE A 711 -19.46 -16.40 -22.15
N ARG A 712 -18.20 -16.23 -21.78
CA ARG A 712 -17.07 -16.91 -22.43
C ARG A 712 -16.70 -18.16 -21.64
N LEU A 713 -16.46 -19.25 -22.34
CA LEU A 713 -16.00 -20.51 -21.77
C LEU A 713 -14.48 -20.62 -22.01
N GLY A 714 -13.70 -20.39 -20.96
CA GLY A 714 -12.25 -20.56 -20.94
C GLY A 714 -11.86 -22.00 -20.62
N GLY A 715 -10.64 -22.42 -20.99
CA GLY A 715 -10.15 -23.78 -20.67
C GLY A 715 -10.90 -24.92 -21.37
N LEU A 716 -11.63 -24.63 -22.46
CA LEU A 716 -12.33 -25.63 -23.27
C LEU A 716 -11.33 -26.54 -24.00
N PRO A 717 -11.44 -27.87 -23.88
CA PRO A 717 -10.65 -28.80 -24.70
C PRO A 717 -11.05 -28.73 -26.18
N GLU A 718 -10.10 -28.99 -27.08
CA GLU A 718 -10.29 -28.88 -28.55
C GLU A 718 -11.45 -29.72 -29.11
N ARG A 719 -11.83 -30.80 -28.44
CA ARG A 719 -12.86 -31.75 -28.89
C ARG A 719 -14.21 -31.59 -28.17
N VAL A 720 -14.46 -30.47 -27.52
CA VAL A 720 -15.74 -30.21 -26.83
C VAL A 720 -16.61 -29.31 -27.71
N SER A 721 -17.79 -29.81 -28.07
CA SER A 721 -18.87 -29.03 -28.68
C SER A 721 -19.65 -28.27 -27.61
N VAL A 722 -20.07 -27.04 -27.96
CA VAL A 722 -20.87 -26.17 -27.11
C VAL A 722 -22.25 -25.99 -27.74
N GLN A 723 -23.31 -26.10 -26.96
CA GLN A 723 -24.67 -25.81 -27.39
C GLN A 723 -25.33 -24.82 -26.43
N LEU A 724 -26.07 -23.84 -26.96
CA LEU A 724 -26.97 -22.98 -26.20
C LEU A 724 -28.41 -23.38 -26.50
N ASP A 725 -29.15 -23.78 -25.47
CA ASP A 725 -30.56 -24.19 -25.56
C ASP A 725 -30.83 -25.26 -26.62
N GLY A 726 -29.82 -26.11 -26.89
CA GLY A 726 -29.87 -27.20 -27.86
C GLY A 726 -29.30 -26.86 -29.23
N GLU A 727 -29.01 -25.59 -29.51
CA GLU A 727 -28.45 -25.13 -30.78
C GLU A 727 -26.92 -25.01 -30.69
N PRO A 728 -26.16 -25.37 -31.74
CA PRO A 728 -24.70 -25.22 -31.77
C PRO A 728 -24.27 -23.77 -31.48
N ALA A 729 -23.30 -23.60 -30.59
CA ALA A 729 -22.74 -22.32 -30.20
C ALA A 729 -21.20 -22.35 -30.18
N GLY A 730 -20.59 -21.17 -30.19
CA GLY A 730 -19.15 -21.04 -29.98
C GLY A 730 -18.76 -21.07 -28.50
N ALA A 731 -17.46 -20.93 -28.22
CA ALA A 731 -16.94 -20.78 -26.86
C ALA A 731 -17.44 -19.49 -26.17
N THR A 732 -17.92 -18.51 -26.93
CA THR A 732 -18.57 -17.31 -26.41
C THR A 732 -20.06 -17.35 -26.74
N VAL A 733 -20.89 -17.26 -25.71
CA VAL A 733 -22.34 -17.44 -25.79
C VAL A 733 -23.02 -16.16 -25.31
N ALA A 734 -23.90 -15.60 -26.12
CA ALA A 734 -24.75 -14.48 -25.73
C ALA A 734 -26.05 -15.03 -25.15
N VAL A 735 -26.31 -14.78 -23.87
CA VAL A 735 -27.53 -15.20 -23.18
C VAL A 735 -28.44 -13.99 -22.96
N PRO A 736 -29.67 -13.97 -23.49
CA PRO A 736 -30.67 -12.98 -23.12
C PRO A 736 -31.02 -13.02 -21.62
N ALA A 737 -31.75 -12.01 -21.16
CA ALA A 737 -32.38 -12.06 -19.85
C ALA A 737 -33.38 -13.23 -19.80
N GLY A 738 -33.30 -14.03 -18.75
CA GLY A 738 -34.09 -15.24 -18.60
C GLY A 738 -33.28 -16.43 -18.14
N ARG A 739 -33.76 -17.63 -18.50
CA ARG A 739 -33.13 -18.90 -18.12
C ARG A 739 -32.67 -19.62 -19.37
N HIS A 740 -31.40 -20.00 -19.37
CA HIS A 740 -30.73 -20.64 -20.50
C HIS A 740 -29.93 -21.86 -20.03
N ARG A 741 -29.62 -22.74 -20.98
CA ARG A 741 -28.81 -23.93 -20.76
C ARG A 741 -27.67 -23.98 -21.76
N ILE A 742 -26.44 -24.03 -21.26
CA ILE A 742 -25.26 -24.31 -22.07
C ILE A 742 -24.87 -25.77 -21.85
N THR A 743 -24.72 -26.55 -22.90
CA THR A 743 -24.30 -27.95 -22.84
C THR A 743 -22.90 -28.09 -23.44
N LEU A 744 -22.03 -28.79 -22.74
CA LEU A 744 -20.69 -29.19 -23.18
C LEU A 744 -20.72 -30.70 -23.43
N GLY A 745 -20.26 -31.16 -24.59
CA GLY A 745 -20.19 -32.58 -24.90
C GLY A 745 -19.09 -32.89 -25.91
N VAL A 746 -18.55 -34.11 -25.87
CA VAL A 746 -17.55 -34.57 -26.84
C VAL A 746 -18.11 -34.42 -28.26
N ALA A 747 -17.37 -33.75 -29.15
CA ALA A 747 -17.71 -33.66 -30.55
C ALA A 747 -17.78 -35.07 -31.14
N GLY A 748 -18.95 -35.42 -31.70
CA GLY A 748 -19.22 -36.72 -32.32
C GLY A 748 -18.48 -36.94 -33.63
#